data_AF-A0A1V5V1K6-F1
#
_entry.id   AF-A0A1V5V1K6-F1
#
_cell.length_a   1.000
_cell.length_b   1.000
_cell.length_c   1.000
_cell.angle_alpha   90.00
_cell.angle_beta   90.00
_cell.angle_gamma   90.00
#
_symmetry.space_group_name_H-M   'P 1'
#
loop_
_entity.id
_entity.type
_entity.pdbx_description
1 polymer ?
#
loop_
_entity_poly.entity_id
_entity_poly.type
_entity_poly.pdbx_seq_one_letter_code
_entity_poly.pdbx_strand_id
1 'polypeptide(L)'
;MVRLLLFLCFALLPRAGFAEEIDLNGNFQSAGKENMPPRGWWANYLGKKKSDVKMSISEPDGNGIRSFDVSTSENIVRFDIAGNKRLSVLPGDILIFSGETAGTGEIRIGAYAYGTTRFLGEIYGSAGKSETFKTFRISVEIQKIKNVIPDTVVPTVSFVGKGNFRIRNLKLEIQRSSGREAMYAKYRYYPVYKLSSVPESETGKEASLWKDIPTGRGFVLLKNDAIQKVRNQTSFQLAHDGKKLYLRILCDEPDMEGIVTDPALYRDGLRYDDQVEFAVTHDRAVPQSYFVFNSLGASYRANSSERYPVSIEKGPDSWRMNAAIPLDKLLSREAKFEFGEDYFFNIGRSNLSGGPLTHSSFAKGFGDKSKFAYLTFHDSTAPVNVLKTDEAINENYTVWQRETVKESFKLSEMEFKKKYEKYGTPDGKNLADYRMLKDKASKLVTPVEYTAFLKEWEKLDEVLRTARKEIALTVKNPSAIKNFYLNGIPVPVSAEMKFNIPEGVNVLSMETVPGEKIELEMKGHPETNGCWRISDDVSSAPGWKTVSFNDSSWKMADADTRGSFKAGKFARQILLWNRDHTGNERMFPMCREWLFSENSIDGMRITIYSPLAWNLPAFTVNFEFPENIRILEFAAKSKDTSLSPRKIDAVRKNGTVRYALDYGNEAAESTKTKYSYIPLEFASSDILKKGMEFKIKYFRRAGNFVELVQYLPSRVIPEINGRMPKKFKTIACRMWGMEVSDSYYMKLLEQLAKTGMNTVNLPTWISDGKNFELQRSLAAEKANALGMNIWVATAMYPIWGSHVFKGELYQYLRARPEAQAHRFGGEVSFGKPDKWWNYMFCPTYISTTGREEYIRCVKADFRKYLLAAVPLADAFWINWEGWPWRGEAHPYCFCKRCIENFAKRFNIGGGRKLTDKTIKENYYREWAVYRTELDGKIMELTRIAASELGKRLVIYSQTSQEDFWKGSRHSLDIVNPGEPGNGPGDSRLQNHMDYAMGMLHNATGTEVAVGQQMVPFYTGKTGRDDYKKEFLASNTSYMEPSIFKSVFIRMAASLHGGILWFGVLGGPVCGMHYYIGEATRLIAEYEPLFLYGKRDESLLKSKNIEYPFVLVLQRENVVLPEKFRTKPVLGTERLVLLFNEDETERPVTIENLKLPPGCRAIVWKSKETVADPVRMEMVIPPKDLVAIYLYGQE
;
A
#
# COMPACT_ATOMS: atom_id res chain seq x y z
N MET A 1 24.48 -61.54 -4.43
CA MET A 1 24.97 -60.99 -3.15
C MET A 1 26.31 -60.26 -3.27
N VAL A 2 27.28 -60.71 -4.08
CA VAL A 2 28.56 -59.99 -4.31
C VAL A 2 28.40 -58.66 -5.11
N ARG A 3 27.36 -58.51 -5.94
CA ARG A 3 27.04 -57.22 -6.61
C ARG A 3 26.42 -56.15 -5.68
N LEU A 4 25.95 -56.52 -4.49
CA LEU A 4 25.36 -55.56 -3.54
C LEU A 4 26.43 -54.93 -2.61
N LEU A 5 27.58 -55.59 -2.42
CA LEU A 5 28.69 -55.04 -1.62
C LEU A 5 29.57 -54.04 -2.38
N LEU A 6 29.65 -54.13 -3.71
CA LEU A 6 30.42 -53.16 -4.51
C LEU A 6 29.74 -51.78 -4.63
N PHE A 7 28.42 -51.69 -4.43
CA PHE A 7 27.69 -50.41 -4.45
C PHE A 7 27.74 -49.66 -3.11
N LEU A 8 27.95 -50.36 -1.98
CA LEU A 8 28.05 -49.73 -0.66
C LEU A 8 29.44 -49.15 -0.35
N CYS A 9 30.51 -49.64 -1.00
CA CYS A 9 31.85 -49.08 -0.80
C CYS A 9 32.12 -47.77 -1.58
N PHE A 10 31.31 -47.42 -2.59
CA PHE A 10 31.41 -46.12 -3.27
C PHE A 10 30.63 -44.98 -2.60
N ALA A 11 29.82 -45.28 -1.58
CA ALA A 11 29.00 -44.29 -0.86
C ALA A 11 29.69 -43.69 0.39
N LEU A 12 30.92 -44.11 0.72
CA LEU A 12 31.66 -43.69 1.93
C LEU A 12 33.05 -43.09 1.65
N LEU A 13 33.35 -42.76 0.40
CA LEU A 13 34.44 -41.81 0.14
C LEU A 13 33.90 -40.41 0.49
N PRO A 14 34.52 -39.65 1.41
CA PRO A 14 34.22 -38.23 1.54
C PRO A 14 34.45 -37.62 0.16
N ARG A 15 33.38 -37.16 -0.49
CA ARG A 15 33.47 -36.43 -1.76
C ARG A 15 34.45 -35.29 -1.49
N ALA A 16 35.62 -35.33 -2.12
CA ALA A 16 36.56 -34.22 -2.08
C ALA A 16 35.78 -32.98 -2.53
N GLY A 17 35.49 -32.06 -1.60
CA GLY A 17 34.82 -30.82 -1.93
C GLY A 17 35.67 -30.11 -2.98
N PHE A 18 35.07 -29.69 -4.09
CA PHE A 18 35.77 -28.85 -5.06
C PHE A 18 36.10 -27.52 -4.37
N ALA A 19 37.39 -27.27 -4.14
CA ALA A 19 37.89 -25.98 -3.70
C ALA A 19 38.00 -25.06 -4.91
N GLU A 20 37.30 -23.93 -4.89
CA GLU A 20 37.36 -22.90 -5.93
C GLU A 20 38.44 -21.88 -5.52
N GLU A 21 39.56 -21.79 -6.26
CA GLU A 21 40.56 -20.73 -6.05
C GLU A 21 40.03 -19.41 -6.60
N ILE A 22 39.91 -18.40 -5.73
CA ILE A 22 39.47 -17.06 -6.06
C ILE A 22 40.69 -16.16 -6.19
N ASP A 23 40.90 -15.61 -7.38
CA ASP A 23 41.90 -14.56 -7.55
C ASP A 23 41.46 -13.27 -6.83
N LEU A 24 42.23 -12.90 -5.81
CA LEU A 24 42.07 -11.67 -5.02
C LEU A 24 43.00 -10.54 -5.49
N ASN A 25 43.76 -10.72 -6.57
CA ASN A 25 44.94 -9.94 -6.89
C ASN A 25 45.97 -9.97 -5.74
N GLY A 26 46.22 -11.17 -5.20
CA GLY A 26 47.05 -11.41 -4.01
C GLY A 26 48.53 -11.08 -4.12
N ASN A 27 49.01 -10.87 -5.35
CA ASN A 27 50.34 -10.37 -5.68
C ASN A 27 50.36 -8.85 -5.89
N PHE A 28 49.33 -8.16 -5.37
CA PHE A 28 49.14 -6.71 -5.23
C PHE A 28 49.76 -5.84 -6.33
N GLN A 29 48.93 -5.22 -7.16
CA GLN A 29 49.38 -4.25 -8.16
C GLN A 29 49.21 -2.81 -7.66
N SER A 30 50.16 -1.94 -8.03
CA SER A 30 50.08 -0.51 -7.74
C SER A 30 48.87 0.13 -8.41
N ALA A 31 48.18 0.99 -7.66
CA ALA A 31 47.13 1.88 -8.19
C ALA A 31 47.70 3.14 -8.86
N GLY A 32 49.03 3.26 -8.99
CA GLY A 32 49.72 4.37 -9.67
C GLY A 32 49.79 5.68 -8.88
N LYS A 33 49.48 5.66 -7.57
CA LYS A 33 49.51 6.83 -6.67
C LYS A 33 50.05 6.43 -5.30
N GLU A 34 50.87 7.29 -4.70
CA GLU A 34 51.39 7.08 -3.34
C GLU A 34 50.26 7.00 -2.30
N ASN A 35 50.45 6.18 -1.26
CA ASN A 35 49.50 5.98 -0.16
C ASN A 35 48.07 5.66 -0.64
N MET A 36 47.96 4.73 -1.58
CA MET A 36 46.69 4.16 -2.03
C MET A 36 46.69 2.65 -1.78
N PRO A 37 45.52 2.05 -1.49
CA PRO A 37 45.41 0.60 -1.42
C PRO A 37 45.75 -0.05 -2.77
N PRO A 38 46.09 -1.35 -2.78
CA PRO A 38 46.35 -2.08 -4.02
C PRO A 38 45.18 -2.01 -5.01
N ARG A 39 45.47 -2.13 -6.30
CA ARG A 39 44.42 -2.20 -7.34
C ARG A 39 43.46 -3.36 -7.02
N GLY A 40 42.16 -3.09 -7.03
CA GLY A 40 41.14 -4.07 -6.66
C GLY A 40 40.81 -4.12 -5.17
N TRP A 41 41.39 -3.23 -4.36
CA TRP A 41 41.13 -3.11 -2.92
C TRP A 41 40.79 -1.65 -2.55
N TRP A 42 40.03 -1.46 -1.47
CA TRP A 42 39.73 -0.16 -0.87
C TRP A 42 40.13 -0.14 0.60
N ALA A 43 40.44 1.05 1.12
CA ALA A 43 40.93 1.24 2.48
C ALA A 43 39.86 1.87 3.38
N ASN A 44 39.68 1.33 4.58
CA ASN A 44 38.85 1.89 5.63
C ASN A 44 39.73 2.39 6.78
N TYR A 45 39.73 3.70 7.00
CA TYR A 45 40.52 4.35 8.05
C TYR A 45 39.79 4.47 9.39
N LEU A 46 38.56 3.95 9.51
CA LEU A 46 37.75 3.91 10.75
C LEU A 46 37.72 5.26 11.51
N GLY A 47 37.58 6.37 10.77
CA GLY A 47 37.51 7.73 11.33
C GLY A 47 38.86 8.37 11.69
N LYS A 48 39.99 7.78 11.28
CA LYS A 48 41.36 8.33 11.48
C LYS A 48 41.88 9.04 10.23
N LYS A 49 42.92 9.88 10.38
CA LYS A 49 43.50 10.65 9.27
C LYS A 49 44.29 9.75 8.34
N LYS A 50 44.14 9.96 7.03
CA LYS A 50 44.90 9.23 5.98
C LYS A 50 46.42 9.35 6.15
N SER A 51 46.90 10.46 6.70
CA SER A 51 48.33 10.72 6.97
C SER A 51 48.99 9.73 7.94
N ASP A 52 48.18 9.04 8.75
CA ASP A 52 48.66 8.21 9.85
C ASP A 52 48.96 6.76 9.43
N VAL A 53 48.75 6.46 8.13
CA VAL A 53 49.00 5.17 7.48
C VAL A 53 49.81 5.41 6.22
N LYS A 54 50.98 4.78 6.11
CA LYS A 54 51.78 4.72 4.88
C LYS A 54 51.56 3.38 4.20
N MET A 55 51.39 3.40 2.89
CA MET A 55 51.17 2.20 2.08
C MET A 55 52.08 2.21 0.86
N SER A 56 52.76 1.10 0.61
CA SER A 56 53.59 0.88 -0.57
C SER A 56 53.46 -0.54 -1.08
N ILE A 57 53.80 -0.74 -2.34
CA ILE A 57 53.91 -2.07 -2.94
C ILE A 57 55.35 -2.23 -3.41
N SER A 58 55.98 -3.35 -3.06
CA SER A 58 57.36 -3.62 -3.44
C SER A 58 57.51 -3.83 -4.95
N GLU A 59 58.75 -3.73 -5.42
CA GLU A 59 59.12 -4.35 -6.69
C GLU A 59 58.99 -5.89 -6.61
N PRO A 60 58.74 -6.56 -7.75
CA PRO A 60 58.59 -8.01 -7.76
C PRO A 60 59.93 -8.66 -7.44
N ASP A 61 59.91 -9.69 -6.60
CA ASP A 61 61.09 -10.49 -6.30
C ASP A 61 61.49 -11.41 -7.46
N GLY A 62 62.50 -12.26 -7.27
CA GLY A 62 62.99 -13.19 -8.29
C GLY A 62 61.94 -14.20 -8.80
N ASN A 63 60.80 -14.34 -8.11
CA ASN A 63 59.67 -15.18 -8.51
C ASN A 63 58.47 -14.36 -9.04
N GLY A 64 58.64 -13.04 -9.23
CA GLY A 64 57.57 -12.15 -9.69
C GLY A 64 56.58 -11.72 -8.60
N ILE A 65 56.86 -12.01 -7.32
CA ILE A 65 55.93 -11.75 -6.20
C ILE A 65 56.20 -10.36 -5.63
N ARG A 66 55.14 -9.55 -5.46
CA ARG A 66 55.20 -8.24 -4.79
C ARG A 66 54.61 -8.32 -3.38
N SER A 67 55.13 -7.55 -2.44
CA SER A 67 54.54 -7.35 -1.11
C SER A 67 53.75 -6.05 -1.04
N PHE A 68 52.66 -6.08 -0.29
CA PHE A 68 51.95 -4.89 0.16
C PHE A 68 52.41 -4.55 1.58
N ASP A 69 53.03 -3.39 1.70
CA ASP A 69 53.67 -2.91 2.93
C ASP A 69 52.84 -1.77 3.52
N VAL A 70 52.55 -1.86 4.81
CA VAL A 70 51.77 -0.88 5.57
C VAL A 70 52.56 -0.45 6.80
N SER A 71 52.63 0.84 7.07
CA SER A 71 53.16 1.37 8.32
C SER A 71 52.11 2.24 9.02
N THR A 72 51.83 1.97 10.29
CA THR A 72 50.85 2.71 11.09
C THR A 72 51.50 3.48 12.24
N SER A 73 50.92 4.64 12.58
CA SER A 73 51.32 5.42 13.76
C SER A 73 50.62 4.96 15.05
N GLU A 74 51.02 5.49 16.21
CA GLU A 74 50.45 5.18 17.53
C GLU A 74 48.95 5.45 17.65
N ASN A 75 48.40 6.33 16.81
CA ASN A 75 47.00 6.74 16.86
C ASN A 75 46.04 5.78 16.12
N ILE A 76 46.59 4.78 15.42
CA ILE A 76 45.83 3.78 14.67
C ILE A 76 45.67 2.53 15.54
N VAL A 77 44.46 2.32 16.04
CA VAL A 77 44.09 1.08 16.74
C VAL A 77 43.93 -0.06 15.73
N ARG A 78 43.38 0.24 14.54
CA ARG A 78 43.09 -0.71 13.48
C ARG A 78 42.97 0.01 12.12
N PHE A 79 43.51 -0.61 11.08
CA PHE A 79 43.39 -0.19 9.69
C PHE A 79 42.94 -1.38 8.84
N ASP A 80 41.92 -1.22 8.00
CA ASP A 80 41.38 -2.32 7.19
C ASP A 80 41.54 -2.01 5.70
N ILE A 81 41.92 -3.02 4.91
CA ILE A 81 41.67 -3.04 3.47
C ILE A 81 40.67 -4.13 3.14
N ALA A 82 39.77 -3.85 2.22
CA ALA A 82 38.77 -4.80 1.76
C ALA A 82 38.80 -4.91 0.23
N GLY A 83 38.58 -6.11 -0.29
CA GLY A 83 38.53 -6.35 -1.73
C GLY A 83 37.36 -5.63 -2.38
N ASN A 84 37.46 -5.36 -3.68
CA ASN A 84 36.33 -4.90 -4.49
C ASN A 84 35.47 -6.06 -5.00
N LYS A 85 36.03 -7.28 -4.99
CA LYS A 85 35.33 -8.49 -5.43
C LYS A 85 34.39 -8.97 -4.32
N ARG A 86 33.10 -9.03 -4.65
CA ARG A 86 32.06 -9.62 -3.82
C ARG A 86 32.05 -11.12 -4.04
N LEU A 87 32.06 -11.88 -2.95
CA LEU A 87 32.10 -13.33 -2.98
C LEU A 87 30.77 -13.84 -2.48
N SER A 88 30.03 -14.53 -3.34
CA SER A 88 28.86 -15.28 -2.90
C SER A 88 29.31 -16.38 -1.94
N VAL A 89 28.70 -16.48 -0.76
CA VAL A 89 29.01 -17.51 0.23
C VAL A 89 27.74 -18.11 0.82
N LEU A 90 27.84 -19.35 1.28
CA LEU A 90 26.74 -20.10 1.90
C LEU A 90 27.05 -20.44 3.36
N PRO A 91 26.02 -20.67 4.19
CA PRO A 91 26.21 -21.35 5.48
C PRO A 91 26.99 -22.66 5.30
N GLY A 92 28.06 -22.82 6.07
CA GLY A 92 28.97 -23.95 6.02
C GLY A 92 30.05 -23.86 4.94
N ASP A 93 30.07 -22.84 4.07
CA ASP A 93 31.23 -22.60 3.20
C ASP A 93 32.46 -22.33 4.08
N ILE A 94 33.61 -22.87 3.68
CA ILE A 94 34.88 -22.60 4.35
C ILE A 94 35.74 -21.73 3.44
N LEU A 95 35.98 -20.49 3.88
CA LEU A 95 36.94 -19.57 3.27
C LEU A 95 38.33 -19.91 3.77
N ILE A 96 39.22 -20.33 2.88
CA ILE A 96 40.60 -20.69 3.22
C ILE A 96 41.52 -19.62 2.64
N PHE A 97 41.94 -18.69 3.50
CA PHE A 97 42.93 -17.69 3.16
C PHE A 97 44.33 -18.27 3.33
N SER A 98 45.21 -18.04 2.37
CA SER A 98 46.63 -18.38 2.52
C SER A 98 47.53 -17.29 1.95
N GLY A 99 48.78 -17.26 2.37
CA GLY A 99 49.75 -16.28 1.89
C GLY A 99 50.93 -16.16 2.85
N GLU A 100 51.66 -15.05 2.75
CA GLU A 100 52.84 -14.80 3.56
C GLU A 100 52.76 -13.44 4.26
N THR A 101 53.19 -13.37 5.51
CA THR A 101 53.20 -12.13 6.31
C THR A 101 54.53 -11.89 7.02
N ALA A 102 54.90 -10.62 7.19
CA ALA A 102 56.01 -10.17 8.04
C ALA A 102 55.63 -8.82 8.68
N GLY A 103 56.22 -8.46 9.81
CA GLY A 103 55.95 -7.21 10.49
C GLY A 103 56.05 -7.28 12.01
N THR A 104 55.90 -6.12 12.63
CA THR A 104 55.95 -5.92 14.09
C THR A 104 54.56 -5.88 14.75
N GLY A 105 53.49 -5.75 13.95
CA GLY A 105 52.09 -5.75 14.43
C GLY A 105 51.32 -7.02 14.03
N GLU A 106 50.06 -7.11 14.45
CA GLU A 106 49.18 -8.25 14.16
C GLU A 106 48.40 -8.02 12.84
N ILE A 107 48.42 -9.01 11.95
CA ILE A 107 47.59 -9.02 10.72
C ILE A 107 46.45 -10.01 10.92
N ARG A 108 45.21 -9.53 10.76
CA ARG A 108 44.00 -10.35 10.77
C ARG A 108 43.43 -10.45 9.36
N ILE A 109 42.97 -11.63 8.98
CA ILE A 109 42.42 -11.89 7.65
C ILE A 109 41.03 -12.50 7.82
N GLY A 110 40.06 -12.00 7.06
CA GLY A 110 38.66 -12.36 7.20
C GLY A 110 37.79 -11.86 6.05
N ALA A 111 36.48 -11.72 6.29
CA ALA A 111 35.55 -11.14 5.32
C ALA A 111 34.40 -10.37 5.99
N TYR A 112 33.92 -9.30 5.35
CA TYR A 112 32.73 -8.54 5.75
C TYR A 112 31.50 -9.00 5.00
N ALA A 113 30.33 -9.02 5.65
CA ALA A 113 29.07 -9.09 4.92
C ALA A 113 28.84 -7.83 4.09
N TYR A 114 28.43 -8.02 2.84
CA TYR A 114 28.17 -6.91 1.93
C TYR A 114 26.84 -6.21 2.27
N GLY A 115 26.82 -4.87 2.27
CA GLY A 115 25.59 -4.08 2.46
C GLY A 115 25.21 -3.76 3.91
N THR A 116 25.97 -4.21 4.91
CA THR A 116 25.76 -3.81 6.32
C THR A 116 26.83 -2.79 6.74
N THR A 117 26.43 -1.69 7.39
CA THR A 117 27.38 -0.82 8.13
C THR A 117 27.79 -1.42 9.48
N ARG A 118 27.11 -2.49 9.90
CA ARG A 118 27.43 -3.28 11.10
C ARG A 118 28.40 -4.40 10.74
N PHE A 119 29.48 -4.44 11.50
CA PHE A 119 30.45 -5.52 11.60
C PHE A 119 29.72 -6.79 12.06
N LEU A 120 29.55 -7.75 11.16
CA LEU A 120 29.08 -9.08 11.52
C LEU A 120 30.24 -9.81 12.23
N GLY A 121 29.93 -10.52 13.32
CA GLY A 121 30.89 -10.98 14.33
C GLY A 121 32.22 -11.53 13.81
N GLU A 122 33.27 -11.36 14.61
CA GLU A 122 34.68 -11.57 14.30
C GLU A 122 34.99 -12.87 13.53
N ILE A 123 35.07 -12.75 12.22
CA ILE A 123 35.64 -13.77 11.35
C ILE A 123 37.11 -13.41 11.12
N TYR A 124 38.02 -13.86 11.99
CA TYR A 124 39.45 -13.63 11.81
C TYR A 124 40.27 -14.86 12.15
N GLY A 125 41.25 -15.15 11.30
CA GLY A 125 42.49 -15.78 11.76
C GLY A 125 43.60 -14.73 11.85
N SER A 126 44.53 -14.93 12.76
CA SER A 126 45.69 -14.06 12.96
C SER A 126 46.95 -14.67 12.35
N ALA A 127 47.71 -13.88 11.60
CA ALA A 127 49.08 -14.21 11.23
C ALA A 127 50.05 -13.51 12.21
N GLY A 128 51.01 -14.26 12.77
CA GLY A 128 51.86 -13.82 13.88
C GLY A 128 52.94 -12.79 13.50
N LYS A 129 53.49 -12.10 14.51
CA LYS A 129 54.60 -11.14 14.37
C LYS A 129 55.89 -11.85 13.94
N SER A 130 56.56 -11.35 12.91
CA SER A 130 57.79 -11.94 12.37
C SER A 130 58.57 -10.94 11.54
N GLU A 131 59.87 -10.79 11.74
CA GLU A 131 60.69 -9.91 10.89
C GLU A 131 60.88 -10.48 9.47
N THR A 132 60.80 -11.80 9.30
CA THR A 132 60.83 -12.51 8.01
C THR A 132 59.44 -12.97 7.59
N PHE A 133 59.20 -13.14 6.29
CA PHE A 133 57.94 -13.67 5.78
C PHE A 133 57.68 -15.09 6.30
N LYS A 134 56.52 -15.29 6.92
CA LYS A 134 55.99 -16.59 7.33
C LYS A 134 54.70 -16.89 6.58
N THR A 135 54.58 -18.12 6.11
CA THR A 135 53.36 -18.61 5.50
C THR A 135 52.25 -18.72 6.54
N PHE A 136 51.02 -18.40 6.13
CA PHE A 136 49.82 -18.66 6.91
C PHE A 136 48.80 -19.39 6.04
N ARG A 137 47.95 -20.19 6.68
CA ARG A 137 46.74 -20.76 6.10
C ARG A 137 45.67 -20.71 7.17
N ILE A 138 44.62 -19.95 6.91
CA ILE A 138 43.54 -19.64 7.84
C ILE A 138 42.25 -20.10 7.19
N SER A 139 41.56 -21.05 7.81
CA SER A 139 40.24 -21.51 7.40
C SER A 139 39.17 -20.85 8.25
N VAL A 140 38.10 -20.41 7.60
CA VAL A 140 37.01 -19.66 8.17
C VAL A 140 35.71 -20.30 7.72
N GLU A 141 34.95 -20.87 8.65
CA GLU A 141 33.63 -21.42 8.33
C GLU A 141 32.54 -20.34 8.44
N ILE A 142 31.70 -20.21 7.43
CA ILE A 142 30.53 -19.34 7.43
C ILE A 142 29.41 -20.01 8.25
N GLN A 143 29.48 -19.97 9.58
CA GLN A 143 28.38 -20.47 10.43
C GLN A 143 27.23 -19.46 10.52
N LYS A 144 26.08 -19.85 11.11
CA LYS A 144 24.95 -18.94 11.43
C LYS A 144 25.45 -17.79 12.32
N ILE A 145 25.96 -16.73 11.72
CA ILE A 145 26.25 -15.48 12.40
C ILE A 145 24.91 -15.02 12.96
N LYS A 146 24.81 -14.86 14.30
CA LYS A 146 23.55 -14.59 15.01
C LYS A 146 22.72 -13.56 14.24
N ASN A 147 21.58 -14.02 13.71
CA ASN A 147 20.49 -13.26 13.09
C ASN A 147 20.65 -12.77 11.62
N VAL A 148 21.76 -12.99 10.91
CA VAL A 148 21.88 -12.68 9.47
C VAL A 148 22.81 -13.68 8.78
N ILE A 149 22.31 -14.39 7.76
CA ILE A 149 23.16 -15.17 6.84
C ILE A 149 23.53 -14.23 5.69
N PRO A 150 24.78 -13.75 5.57
CA PRO A 150 25.18 -12.99 4.40
C PRO A 150 25.22 -13.93 3.19
N ASP A 151 24.50 -13.57 2.13
CA ASP A 151 24.59 -14.22 0.82
C ASP A 151 25.86 -13.78 0.06
N THR A 152 26.46 -12.66 0.50
CA THR A 152 27.66 -12.08 -0.10
C THR A 152 28.62 -11.57 0.97
N VAL A 153 29.90 -11.88 0.84
CA VAL A 153 30.98 -11.33 1.66
C VAL A 153 32.07 -10.65 0.83
N VAL A 154 32.91 -9.86 1.48
CA VAL A 154 34.03 -9.15 0.89
C VAL A 154 35.30 -9.49 1.67
N PRO A 155 36.35 -10.05 1.04
CA PRO A 155 37.59 -10.41 1.73
C PRO A 155 38.27 -9.17 2.31
N THR A 156 38.85 -9.29 3.50
CA THR A 156 39.37 -8.17 4.28
C THR A 156 40.69 -8.55 4.94
N VAL A 157 41.63 -7.60 4.96
CA VAL A 157 42.87 -7.69 5.73
C VAL A 157 42.91 -6.50 6.70
N SER A 158 43.10 -6.79 7.98
CA SER A 158 43.16 -5.82 9.07
C SER A 158 44.55 -5.78 9.68
N PHE A 159 45.07 -4.58 9.86
CA PHE A 159 46.36 -4.30 10.47
C PHE A 159 46.11 -3.66 11.83
N VAL A 160 46.51 -4.34 12.92
CA VAL A 160 46.15 -3.97 14.29
C VAL A 160 47.36 -3.44 15.05
N GLY A 161 47.18 -2.26 15.64
CA GLY A 161 48.20 -1.54 16.42
C GLY A 161 49.24 -0.78 15.59
N LYS A 162 50.24 -0.23 16.30
CA LYS A 162 51.41 0.44 15.71
C LYS A 162 52.40 -0.60 15.18
N GLY A 163 52.83 -0.45 13.93
CA GLY A 163 53.89 -1.30 13.39
C GLY A 163 54.13 -1.13 11.90
N ASN A 164 55.09 -1.92 11.41
CA ASN A 164 55.26 -2.18 9.99
C ASN A 164 54.67 -3.57 9.72
N PHE A 165 53.90 -3.68 8.63
CA PHE A 165 53.20 -4.88 8.23
C PHE A 165 53.50 -5.11 6.75
N ARG A 166 53.67 -6.36 6.37
CA ARG A 166 53.93 -6.77 5.00
C ARG A 166 53.14 -8.03 4.74
N ILE A 167 52.42 -8.06 3.62
CA ILE A 167 51.67 -9.23 3.16
C ILE A 167 51.94 -9.47 1.69
N ARG A 168 52.09 -10.72 1.27
CA ARG A 168 52.27 -11.10 -0.14
C ARG A 168 51.63 -12.45 -0.43
N ASN A 169 51.40 -12.74 -1.71
CA ASN A 169 50.87 -14.01 -2.18
C ASN A 169 49.52 -14.38 -1.50
N LEU A 170 48.64 -13.38 -1.30
CA LEU A 170 47.36 -13.58 -0.62
C LEU A 170 46.35 -14.30 -1.52
N LYS A 171 46.05 -15.55 -1.21
CA LYS A 171 45.09 -16.39 -1.92
C LYS A 171 43.85 -16.64 -1.07
N LEU A 172 42.74 -16.90 -1.74
CA LEU A 172 41.53 -17.37 -1.11
C LEU A 172 40.99 -18.57 -1.90
N GLU A 173 40.79 -19.68 -1.21
CA GLU A 173 40.03 -20.82 -1.71
C GLU A 173 38.67 -20.83 -1.01
N ILE A 174 37.59 -21.09 -1.75
CA ILE A 174 36.29 -21.37 -1.15
C ILE A 174 36.04 -22.87 -1.27
N GLN A 175 36.07 -23.56 -0.14
CA GLN A 175 35.56 -24.92 -0.04
C GLN A 175 34.05 -24.83 0.16
N ARG A 176 33.29 -25.04 -0.92
CA ARG A 176 31.83 -24.98 -0.91
C ARG A 176 31.26 -26.09 -0.05
N SER A 177 30.34 -25.75 0.85
CA SER A 177 29.47 -26.79 1.42
C SER A 177 28.62 -27.37 0.28
N SER A 178 28.11 -28.60 0.41
CA SER A 178 27.18 -29.20 -0.57
C SER A 178 25.82 -28.47 -0.69
N GLY A 179 25.75 -27.21 -0.27
CA GLY A 179 24.55 -26.43 0.04
C GLY A 179 23.87 -25.72 -1.12
N ARG A 180 24.23 -25.92 -2.40
CA ARG A 180 23.39 -25.43 -3.52
C ARG A 180 21.96 -26.00 -3.42
N GLU A 181 21.81 -27.25 -3.00
CA GLU A 181 20.50 -27.87 -2.74
C GLU A 181 19.76 -27.23 -1.55
N ALA A 182 20.48 -26.84 -0.49
CA ALA A 182 19.91 -26.13 0.67
C ALA A 182 19.51 -24.67 0.34
N MET A 183 20.16 -24.04 -0.63
CA MET A 183 19.80 -22.71 -1.15
C MET A 183 18.48 -22.77 -1.95
N TYR A 184 18.32 -23.76 -2.82
CA TYR A 184 17.06 -24.04 -3.54
C TYR A 184 15.92 -24.48 -2.62
N ALA A 185 16.21 -24.93 -1.39
CA ALA A 185 15.17 -25.22 -0.40
C ALA A 185 14.44 -23.94 0.08
N LYS A 186 15.06 -22.74 -0.01
CA LYS A 186 14.46 -21.47 0.44
C LYS A 186 13.83 -20.66 -0.69
N TYR A 187 14.29 -20.82 -1.93
CA TYR A 187 13.85 -20.07 -3.09
C TYR A 187 13.55 -21.02 -4.25
N ARG A 188 12.58 -20.66 -5.09
CA ARG A 188 12.32 -21.46 -6.30
C ARG A 188 13.52 -21.42 -7.24
N TYR A 189 13.69 -22.49 -8.00
CA TYR A 189 14.75 -22.66 -8.98
C TYR A 189 14.14 -22.94 -10.35
N TYR A 190 14.78 -22.44 -11.41
CA TYR A 190 14.44 -22.78 -12.79
C TYR A 190 15.69 -22.90 -13.67
N PRO A 191 15.93 -24.05 -14.32
CA PRO A 191 16.99 -24.23 -15.29
C PRO A 191 16.55 -23.81 -16.70
N VAL A 192 17.37 -23.01 -17.39
CA VAL A 192 17.19 -22.62 -18.79
C VAL A 192 18.11 -23.48 -19.64
N TYR A 193 17.54 -24.29 -20.52
CA TYR A 193 18.29 -25.17 -21.43
C TYR A 193 18.41 -24.58 -22.83
N LYS A 194 19.40 -25.06 -23.57
CA LYS A 194 19.57 -24.73 -24.98
C LYS A 194 18.47 -25.38 -25.80
N LEU A 195 17.98 -24.69 -26.84
CA LEU A 195 17.05 -25.28 -27.79
C LEU A 195 17.76 -26.36 -28.62
N SER A 196 17.04 -27.43 -28.93
CA SER A 196 17.54 -28.56 -29.74
C SER A 196 17.86 -28.18 -31.18
N SER A 197 17.29 -27.08 -31.67
CA SER A 197 17.56 -26.49 -32.98
C SER A 197 17.27 -24.98 -32.93
N VAL A 198 17.80 -24.24 -33.91
CA VAL A 198 17.52 -22.80 -34.05
C VAL A 198 16.04 -22.62 -34.43
N PRO A 199 15.30 -21.75 -33.75
CA PRO A 199 13.91 -21.48 -34.10
C PRO A 199 13.72 -20.95 -35.53
N GLU A 200 12.67 -21.40 -36.21
CA GLU A 200 12.29 -20.88 -37.53
C GLU A 200 11.66 -19.49 -37.41
N SER A 201 10.83 -19.27 -36.39
CA SER A 201 10.26 -17.95 -36.06
C SER A 201 11.16 -17.16 -35.12
N GLU A 202 11.12 -15.84 -35.25
CA GLU A 202 11.90 -14.93 -34.40
C GLU A 202 11.54 -15.03 -32.90
N THR A 203 10.32 -15.51 -32.59
CA THR A 203 9.83 -15.71 -31.22
C THR A 203 9.93 -17.15 -30.71
N GLY A 204 10.33 -18.11 -31.57
CA GLY A 204 10.36 -19.53 -31.23
C GLY A 204 9.01 -20.15 -30.85
N LYS A 205 7.95 -19.85 -31.60
CA LYS A 205 6.58 -20.31 -31.28
C LYS A 205 6.31 -21.80 -31.57
N GLU A 206 7.22 -22.49 -32.26
CA GLU A 206 7.05 -23.86 -32.73
C GLU A 206 6.98 -24.84 -31.55
N ALA A 207 5.85 -25.53 -31.38
CA ALA A 207 5.62 -26.39 -30.22
C ALA A 207 6.66 -27.52 -30.05
N SER A 208 7.24 -28.01 -31.16
CA SER A 208 8.25 -29.08 -31.17
C SER A 208 9.54 -28.72 -30.45
N LEU A 209 9.91 -27.43 -30.40
CA LEU A 209 11.13 -26.93 -29.75
C LEU A 209 11.07 -27.04 -28.22
N TRP A 210 9.86 -27.09 -27.66
CA TRP A 210 9.62 -26.95 -26.23
C TRP A 210 9.34 -28.27 -25.53
N LYS A 211 9.28 -29.40 -26.26
CA LYS A 211 8.89 -30.70 -25.72
C LYS A 211 9.84 -31.21 -24.61
N ASP A 212 11.12 -30.82 -24.69
CA ASP A 212 12.19 -31.24 -23.78
C ASP A 212 12.59 -30.12 -22.79
N ILE A 213 11.87 -28.99 -22.80
CA ILE A 213 12.12 -27.85 -21.92
C ILE A 213 11.18 -27.93 -20.72
N PRO A 214 11.69 -27.84 -19.48
CA PRO A 214 10.86 -27.98 -18.30
C PRO A 214 9.84 -26.84 -18.17
N THR A 215 8.69 -27.10 -17.53
CA THR A 215 7.60 -26.12 -17.35
C THR A 215 7.54 -25.62 -15.91
N GLY A 216 7.63 -24.31 -15.70
CA GLY A 216 7.37 -23.68 -14.40
C GLY A 216 5.87 -23.38 -14.20
N ARG A 217 5.31 -23.72 -13.03
CA ARG A 217 3.89 -23.54 -12.66
C ARG A 217 3.72 -23.04 -11.23
N GLY A 218 2.47 -22.89 -10.79
CA GLY A 218 2.13 -22.59 -9.40
C GLY A 218 2.43 -21.16 -9.01
N PHE A 219 1.95 -20.21 -9.82
CA PHE A 219 2.04 -18.80 -9.49
C PHE A 219 1.23 -18.53 -8.23
N VAL A 220 1.72 -17.59 -7.42
CA VAL A 220 1.10 -17.15 -6.17
C VAL A 220 0.58 -15.73 -6.32
N LEU A 221 -0.57 -15.45 -5.72
CA LEU A 221 -1.18 -14.12 -5.68
C LEU A 221 -0.36 -13.20 -4.79
N LEU A 222 0.00 -12.02 -5.29
CA LEU A 222 0.82 -11.06 -4.53
C LEU A 222 0.13 -10.48 -3.29
N LYS A 223 -1.21 -10.46 -3.28
CA LYS A 223 -2.00 -9.87 -2.18
C LYS A 223 -1.90 -10.67 -0.88
N ASN A 224 -1.78 -11.99 -0.97
CA ASN A 224 -1.91 -12.89 0.18
C ASN A 224 -1.04 -14.15 0.10
N ASP A 225 -0.12 -14.22 -0.86
CA ASP A 225 0.76 -15.35 -1.13
C ASP A 225 0.06 -16.70 -1.41
N ALA A 226 -1.26 -16.71 -1.62
CA ALA A 226 -2.01 -17.92 -1.94
C ALA A 226 -1.70 -18.38 -3.37
N ILE A 227 -1.64 -19.69 -3.62
CA ILE A 227 -1.52 -20.22 -4.98
C ILE A 227 -2.75 -19.79 -5.81
N GLN A 228 -2.49 -19.28 -7.01
CA GLN A 228 -3.54 -18.86 -7.94
C GLN A 228 -4.40 -20.06 -8.33
N LYS A 229 -5.71 -19.82 -8.45
CA LYS A 229 -6.70 -20.81 -8.88
C LYS A 229 -6.25 -21.52 -10.16
N VAL A 230 -6.54 -22.82 -10.25
CA VAL A 230 -6.10 -23.67 -11.37
C VAL A 230 -6.69 -23.17 -12.69
N ARG A 231 -7.93 -22.68 -12.69
CA ARG A 231 -8.58 -22.10 -13.88
C ARG A 231 -7.96 -20.79 -14.37
N ASN A 232 -7.21 -20.07 -13.54
CA ASN A 232 -6.52 -18.82 -13.91
C ASN A 232 -4.99 -18.96 -13.80
N GLN A 233 -4.46 -20.18 -13.75
CA GLN A 233 -3.05 -20.43 -13.49
C GLN A 233 -2.18 -19.96 -14.67
N THR A 234 -0.91 -19.69 -14.38
CA THR A 234 0.10 -19.36 -15.39
C THR A 234 1.18 -20.42 -15.39
N SER A 235 1.64 -20.78 -16.59
CA SER A 235 2.78 -21.65 -16.77
C SER A 235 3.75 -21.07 -17.78
N PHE A 236 5.03 -21.38 -17.65
CA PHE A 236 6.04 -20.90 -18.58
C PHE A 236 7.14 -21.93 -18.86
N GLN A 237 7.81 -21.74 -19.97
CA GLN A 237 9.04 -22.40 -20.36
C GLN A 237 10.05 -21.33 -20.79
N LEU A 238 11.32 -21.49 -20.41
CA LEU A 238 12.43 -20.63 -20.84
C LEU A 238 13.51 -21.47 -21.49
N ALA A 239 14.01 -21.03 -22.63
CA ALA A 239 15.10 -21.69 -23.35
C ALA A 239 16.01 -20.67 -24.05
N HIS A 240 17.20 -21.08 -24.52
CA HIS A 240 18.09 -20.19 -25.28
C HIS A 240 18.70 -20.87 -26.50
N ASP A 241 19.20 -20.10 -27.47
CA ASP A 241 20.00 -20.63 -28.60
C ASP A 241 21.49 -20.29 -28.50
N GLY A 242 21.90 -19.62 -27.40
CA GLY A 242 23.24 -19.09 -27.22
C GLY A 242 23.38 -17.60 -27.54
N LYS A 243 22.37 -17.00 -28.19
CA LYS A 243 22.31 -15.57 -28.53
C LYS A 243 21.07 -14.88 -27.96
N LYS A 244 19.94 -15.58 -27.89
CA LYS A 244 18.65 -15.09 -27.41
C LYS A 244 18.11 -16.02 -26.31
N LEU A 245 17.42 -15.42 -25.34
CA LEU A 245 16.50 -16.08 -24.43
C LEU A 245 15.10 -16.06 -25.05
N TYR A 246 14.46 -17.21 -25.09
CA TYR A 246 13.09 -17.41 -25.55
C TYR A 246 12.19 -17.66 -24.33
N LEU A 247 11.02 -17.02 -24.34
CA LEU A 247 9.98 -17.15 -23.33
C LEU A 247 8.75 -17.73 -24.00
N ARG A 248 8.15 -18.76 -23.41
CA ARG A 248 6.84 -19.30 -23.80
C ARG A 248 5.96 -19.39 -22.57
N ILE A 249 4.90 -18.59 -22.53
CA ILE A 249 4.04 -18.43 -21.35
C ILE A 249 2.60 -18.71 -21.73
N LEU A 250 1.96 -19.63 -21.03
CA LEU A 250 0.54 -19.97 -21.17
C LEU A 250 -0.23 -19.43 -19.96
N CYS A 251 -1.24 -18.64 -20.24
CA CYS A 251 -2.15 -18.06 -19.27
C CYS A 251 -3.52 -18.73 -19.44
N ASP A 252 -3.91 -19.60 -18.49
CA ASP A 252 -5.28 -20.10 -18.41
C ASP A 252 -6.20 -18.92 -18.07
N GLU A 253 -7.28 -18.74 -18.84
CA GLU A 253 -8.20 -17.61 -18.76
C GLU A 253 -9.63 -18.05 -19.13
N PRO A 254 -10.49 -18.36 -18.13
CA PRO A 254 -11.82 -18.89 -18.40
C PRO A 254 -12.78 -17.82 -18.93
N ASP A 255 -12.47 -16.54 -18.72
CA ASP A 255 -13.22 -15.41 -19.27
C ASP A 255 -12.41 -14.78 -20.42
N MET A 256 -12.42 -15.39 -21.59
CA MET A 256 -11.67 -14.86 -22.73
C MET A 256 -12.27 -13.55 -23.28
N GLU A 257 -13.58 -13.33 -23.08
CA GLU A 257 -14.28 -12.15 -23.56
C GLU A 257 -13.99 -10.91 -22.70
N GLY A 258 -13.70 -11.10 -21.42
CA GLY A 258 -13.34 -10.05 -20.47
C GLY A 258 -11.90 -9.53 -20.55
N ILE A 259 -11.05 -10.06 -21.44
CA ILE A 259 -9.65 -9.61 -21.58
C ILE A 259 -9.59 -8.12 -21.91
N VAL A 260 -8.91 -7.36 -21.05
CA VAL A 260 -8.64 -5.93 -21.20
C VAL A 260 -7.26 -5.74 -21.82
N THR A 261 -7.19 -4.97 -22.90
CA THR A 261 -5.92 -4.67 -23.59
C THR A 261 -5.99 -3.34 -24.32
N ASP A 262 -4.93 -2.54 -24.25
CA ASP A 262 -4.78 -1.32 -25.03
C ASP A 262 -3.38 -1.28 -25.68
N PRO A 263 -3.27 -1.58 -26.99
CA PRO A 263 -1.99 -1.62 -27.68
C PRO A 263 -1.45 -0.23 -28.04
N ALA A 264 -2.27 0.84 -28.02
CA ALA A 264 -1.89 2.15 -28.51
C ALA A 264 -0.99 2.95 -27.54
N LEU A 265 -0.93 2.55 -26.27
CA LEU A 265 -0.41 3.41 -25.18
C LEU A 265 0.84 2.89 -24.45
N TYR A 266 1.43 1.76 -24.85
CA TYR A 266 2.66 1.22 -24.24
C TYR A 266 3.92 2.07 -24.47
N ARG A 267 3.84 3.13 -25.28
CA ARG A 267 4.92 4.12 -25.47
C ARG A 267 5.12 5.02 -24.24
N ASP A 268 4.07 5.25 -23.45
CA ASP A 268 4.01 6.33 -22.47
C ASP A 268 3.97 5.83 -20.99
N GLY A 269 4.21 4.52 -20.76
CA GLY A 269 4.38 3.93 -19.41
C GLY A 269 3.59 2.63 -19.18
N LEU A 270 3.79 2.03 -17.99
CA LEU A 270 3.04 0.86 -17.51
C LEU A 270 1.54 1.20 -17.35
N ARG A 271 0.67 0.36 -17.91
CA ARG A 271 -0.79 0.49 -17.77
C ARG A 271 -1.38 -0.77 -17.14
N TYR A 272 -2.64 -0.66 -16.71
CA TYR A 272 -3.39 -1.78 -16.17
C TYR A 272 -4.11 -2.48 -17.32
N ASP A 273 -3.50 -3.53 -17.87
CA ASP A 273 -4.12 -4.45 -18.83
C ASP A 273 -3.77 -5.92 -18.49
N ASP A 274 -4.34 -6.88 -19.25
CA ASP A 274 -3.96 -8.29 -19.15
C ASP A 274 -2.57 -8.51 -19.76
N GLN A 275 -1.58 -8.70 -18.89
CA GLN A 275 -0.16 -8.69 -19.24
C GLN A 275 0.65 -9.72 -18.44
N VAL A 276 1.79 -10.07 -19.01
CA VAL A 276 2.86 -10.87 -18.40
C VAL A 276 4.10 -10.01 -18.25
N GLU A 277 4.79 -10.19 -17.14
CA GLU A 277 5.94 -9.38 -16.76
C GLU A 277 7.12 -10.29 -16.46
N PHE A 278 8.32 -9.96 -16.93
CA PHE A 278 9.55 -10.71 -16.69
C PHE A 278 10.61 -9.78 -16.11
N ALA A 279 11.11 -10.14 -14.93
CA ALA A 279 12.16 -9.40 -14.24
C ALA A 279 13.38 -10.28 -14.03
N VAL A 280 14.58 -9.75 -14.29
CA VAL A 280 15.85 -10.49 -14.15
C VAL A 280 17.00 -9.59 -13.71
N THR A 281 17.87 -10.11 -12.85
CA THR A 281 19.11 -9.44 -12.41
C THR A 281 20.20 -10.47 -12.12
N HIS A 282 21.47 -10.06 -12.24
CA HIS A 282 22.62 -10.85 -11.80
C HIS A 282 22.98 -10.60 -10.32
N ASP A 283 22.46 -9.52 -9.72
CA ASP A 283 22.70 -9.17 -8.32
C ASP A 283 21.42 -8.53 -7.74
N ARG A 284 20.95 -9.03 -6.58
CA ARG A 284 19.76 -8.49 -5.90
C ARG A 284 19.96 -7.06 -5.41
N ALA A 285 21.20 -6.59 -5.27
CA ALA A 285 21.53 -5.22 -4.90
C ALA A 285 21.43 -4.23 -6.07
N VAL A 286 21.53 -4.67 -7.34
CA VAL A 286 21.45 -3.78 -8.51
C VAL A 286 20.02 -3.72 -9.08
N PRO A 287 19.63 -2.66 -9.80
CA PRO A 287 18.32 -2.60 -10.45
C PRO A 287 18.14 -3.75 -11.44
N GLN A 288 16.97 -4.40 -11.42
CA GLN A 288 16.62 -5.45 -12.37
C GLN A 288 16.32 -4.90 -13.77
N SER A 289 16.55 -5.71 -14.81
CA SER A 289 15.87 -5.53 -16.08
C SER A 289 14.41 -5.95 -15.92
N TYR A 290 13.51 -5.20 -16.56
CA TYR A 290 12.07 -5.36 -16.38
C TYR A 290 11.35 -5.25 -17.73
N PHE A 291 10.74 -6.35 -18.15
CA PHE A 291 10.06 -6.52 -19.43
C PHE A 291 8.57 -6.77 -19.20
N VAL A 292 7.71 -6.19 -20.03
CA VAL A 292 6.25 -6.36 -19.96
C VAL A 292 5.71 -6.66 -21.35
N PHE A 293 4.80 -7.63 -21.42
CA PHE A 293 4.18 -8.14 -22.64
C PHE A 293 2.67 -8.27 -22.43
N ASN A 294 1.86 -7.61 -23.25
CA ASN A 294 0.39 -7.72 -23.11
C ASN A 294 -0.23 -8.82 -23.99
N SER A 295 -1.52 -9.07 -23.78
CA SER A 295 -2.31 -10.09 -24.50
C SER A 295 -2.57 -9.78 -26.00
N LEU A 296 -2.02 -8.68 -26.54
CA LEU A 296 -1.98 -8.36 -27.97
C LEU A 296 -0.57 -8.33 -28.56
N GLY A 297 0.46 -8.64 -27.77
CA GLY A 297 1.84 -8.69 -28.23
C GLY A 297 2.56 -7.34 -28.23
N ALA A 298 2.03 -6.33 -27.52
CA ALA A 298 2.81 -5.13 -27.21
C ALA A 298 3.92 -5.47 -26.21
N SER A 299 5.12 -4.91 -26.40
CA SER A 299 6.27 -5.10 -25.51
C SER A 299 6.78 -3.78 -24.95
N TYR A 300 7.17 -3.76 -23.69
CA TYR A 300 7.83 -2.63 -23.03
C TYR A 300 9.00 -3.10 -22.16
N ARG A 301 10.07 -2.29 -22.11
CA ARG A 301 11.16 -2.45 -21.14
C ARG A 301 11.33 -1.18 -20.34
N ALA A 302 11.36 -1.29 -19.02
CA ALA A 302 11.55 -0.14 -18.16
C ALA A 302 12.87 0.58 -18.47
N ASN A 303 12.81 1.92 -18.62
CA ASN A 303 13.94 2.79 -18.97
C ASN A 303 14.59 2.50 -20.34
N SER A 304 13.86 1.90 -21.28
CA SER A 304 14.33 1.69 -22.66
C SER A 304 13.19 1.92 -23.65
N SER A 305 13.54 2.43 -24.85
CA SER A 305 12.61 2.53 -25.98
C SER A 305 12.64 1.29 -26.89
N GLU A 306 13.44 0.28 -26.55
CA GLU A 306 13.56 -0.95 -27.34
C GLU A 306 12.27 -1.78 -27.29
N ARG A 307 11.98 -2.43 -28.42
CA ARG A 307 10.89 -3.40 -28.55
C ARG A 307 11.46 -4.78 -28.79
N TYR A 308 10.75 -5.79 -28.32
CA TYR A 308 11.14 -7.19 -28.47
C TYR A 308 10.09 -7.93 -29.30
N PRO A 309 10.49 -8.92 -30.12
CA PRO A 309 9.55 -9.75 -30.85
C PRO A 309 8.62 -10.50 -29.89
N VAL A 310 7.30 -10.42 -30.14
CA VAL A 310 6.26 -11.12 -29.38
C VAL A 310 5.23 -11.71 -30.34
N SER A 311 4.77 -12.93 -30.08
CA SER A 311 3.61 -13.52 -30.75
C SER A 311 2.58 -13.98 -29.72
N ILE A 312 1.31 -13.84 -30.07
CA ILE A 312 0.17 -14.24 -29.24
C ILE A 312 -0.68 -15.28 -29.95
N GLU A 313 -1.08 -16.32 -29.23
CA GLU A 313 -2.05 -17.33 -29.66
C GLU A 313 -3.21 -17.34 -28.67
N LYS A 314 -4.46 -17.21 -29.13
CA LYS A 314 -5.65 -17.28 -28.27
C LYS A 314 -6.37 -18.61 -28.48
N GLY A 315 -6.71 -19.26 -27.38
CA GLY A 315 -7.56 -20.45 -27.31
C GLY A 315 -8.96 -20.11 -26.75
N PRO A 316 -9.82 -21.11 -26.55
CA PRO A 316 -11.17 -20.92 -26.01
C PRO A 316 -11.18 -20.51 -24.53
N ASP A 317 -10.19 -20.92 -23.75
CA ASP A 317 -10.08 -20.71 -22.30
C ASP A 317 -8.65 -20.37 -21.85
N SER A 318 -7.83 -19.87 -22.78
CA SER A 318 -6.43 -19.53 -22.53
C SER A 318 -5.87 -18.63 -23.61
N TRP A 319 -4.74 -17.99 -23.31
CA TRP A 319 -3.89 -17.35 -24.30
C TRP A 319 -2.42 -17.64 -24.01
N ARG A 320 -1.61 -17.65 -25.06
CA ARG A 320 -0.19 -17.96 -25.01
C ARG A 320 0.61 -16.81 -25.60
N MET A 321 1.72 -16.50 -24.96
CA MET A 321 2.67 -15.48 -25.36
C MET A 321 4.03 -16.14 -25.60
N ASN A 322 4.64 -15.86 -26.76
CA ASN A 322 6.02 -16.23 -27.05
C ASN A 322 6.84 -14.96 -27.31
N ALA A 323 8.01 -14.84 -26.69
CA ALA A 323 8.89 -13.67 -26.85
C ALA A 323 10.35 -14.06 -26.94
N ALA A 324 11.18 -13.20 -27.55
CA ALA A 324 12.62 -13.39 -27.66
C ALA A 324 13.40 -12.14 -27.20
N ILE A 325 14.37 -12.35 -26.31
CA ILE A 325 15.22 -11.30 -25.71
C ILE A 325 16.69 -11.61 -26.01
N PRO A 326 17.44 -10.73 -26.68
CA PRO A 326 18.89 -10.90 -26.86
C PRO A 326 19.62 -11.00 -25.51
N LEU A 327 20.52 -11.99 -25.36
CA LEU A 327 21.23 -12.25 -24.09
C LEU A 327 22.15 -11.09 -23.69
N ASP A 328 22.75 -10.41 -24.67
CA ASP A 328 23.56 -9.20 -24.48
C ASP A 328 22.73 -8.00 -23.97
N LYS A 329 21.40 -8.07 -24.07
CA LYS A 329 20.46 -7.06 -23.59
C LYS A 329 19.66 -7.49 -22.36
N LEU A 330 19.88 -8.71 -21.86
CA LEU A 330 19.09 -9.31 -20.79
C LEU A 330 19.28 -8.55 -19.46
N LEU A 331 20.50 -8.14 -19.15
CA LEU A 331 20.86 -7.49 -17.89
C LEU A 331 20.81 -5.95 -17.99
N SER A 332 20.75 -5.29 -16.84
CA SER A 332 20.80 -3.83 -16.73
C SER A 332 22.26 -3.37 -16.59
N ARG A 333 22.56 -2.18 -17.15
CA ARG A 333 23.93 -1.59 -17.19
C ARG A 333 24.92 -2.51 -17.92
N GLU A 334 26.18 -2.12 -18.07
CA GLU A 334 27.20 -2.82 -18.87
C GLU A 334 27.59 -4.24 -18.37
N ALA A 335 26.76 -4.86 -17.53
CA ALA A 335 26.96 -6.22 -17.04
C ALA A 335 26.85 -7.24 -18.19
N LYS A 336 27.82 -8.14 -18.25
CA LYS A 336 27.87 -9.20 -19.26
C LYS A 336 27.13 -10.44 -18.77
N PHE A 337 26.43 -11.08 -19.70
CA PHE A 337 25.83 -12.39 -19.50
C PHE A 337 26.90 -13.48 -19.64
N GLU A 338 26.88 -14.45 -18.72
CA GLU A 338 27.78 -15.60 -18.64
C GLU A 338 26.98 -16.91 -18.38
N PHE A 339 27.37 -18.00 -19.04
CA PHE A 339 26.79 -19.33 -18.85
C PHE A 339 27.30 -20.00 -17.57
N GLY A 340 26.47 -20.83 -16.94
CA GLY A 340 26.82 -21.52 -15.70
C GLY A 340 26.68 -20.70 -14.42
N GLU A 341 26.50 -19.38 -14.54
CA GLU A 341 26.20 -18.47 -13.43
C GLU A 341 24.72 -18.51 -13.02
N ASP A 342 24.46 -18.18 -11.75
CA ASP A 342 23.12 -18.07 -11.20
C ASP A 342 22.63 -16.62 -11.31
N TYR A 343 21.47 -16.45 -11.93
CA TYR A 343 20.74 -15.19 -12.00
C TYR A 343 19.52 -15.25 -11.09
N PHE A 344 18.92 -14.09 -10.84
CA PHE A 344 17.70 -13.95 -10.06
C PHE A 344 16.59 -13.44 -10.96
N PHE A 345 15.44 -14.13 -10.96
CA PHE A 345 14.32 -13.76 -11.82
C PHE A 345 12.96 -13.89 -11.15
N ASN A 346 11.97 -13.27 -11.78
CA ASN A 346 10.57 -13.53 -11.51
C ASN A 346 9.74 -13.37 -12.79
N ILE A 347 8.63 -14.09 -12.88
CA ILE A 347 7.61 -13.91 -13.91
C ILE A 347 6.31 -13.58 -13.20
N GLY A 348 5.65 -12.51 -13.63
CA GLY A 348 4.39 -12.01 -13.09
C GLY A 348 3.29 -12.07 -14.14
N ARG A 349 2.04 -12.14 -13.67
CA ARG A 349 0.83 -11.95 -14.48
C ARG A 349 -0.04 -10.92 -13.79
N SER A 350 -0.51 -9.96 -14.57
CA SER A 350 -1.60 -9.06 -14.21
C SER A 350 -2.83 -9.52 -14.98
N ASN A 351 -3.91 -9.86 -14.28
CA ASN A 351 -5.17 -10.35 -14.84
C ASN A 351 -6.32 -9.42 -14.44
N LEU A 352 -7.01 -8.86 -15.43
CA LEU A 352 -8.21 -8.02 -15.29
C LEU A 352 -9.49 -8.72 -15.77
N SER A 353 -9.36 -9.79 -16.54
CA SER A 353 -10.52 -10.49 -17.06
C SER A 353 -11.40 -11.05 -15.94
N GLY A 354 -12.72 -10.91 -16.10
CA GLY A 354 -13.70 -11.42 -15.13
C GLY A 354 -13.77 -10.68 -13.79
N GLY A 355 -13.10 -9.54 -13.60
CA GLY A 355 -13.30 -8.72 -12.39
C GLY A 355 -12.15 -7.78 -11.98
N PRO A 356 -11.85 -7.66 -10.68
CA PRO A 356 -10.81 -6.75 -10.20
C PRO A 356 -9.42 -7.26 -10.58
N LEU A 357 -8.50 -6.34 -10.85
CA LEU A 357 -7.10 -6.64 -11.13
C LEU A 357 -6.50 -7.57 -10.08
N THR A 358 -5.98 -8.71 -10.54
CA THR A 358 -5.20 -9.64 -9.74
C THR A 358 -3.76 -9.69 -10.26
N HIS A 359 -2.81 -9.73 -9.33
CA HIS A 359 -1.41 -9.94 -9.64
C HIS A 359 -0.95 -11.27 -9.08
N SER A 360 -0.32 -12.09 -9.90
CA SER A 360 0.34 -13.32 -9.48
C SER A 360 1.76 -13.40 -10.01
N SER A 361 2.62 -14.20 -9.37
CA SER A 361 3.99 -14.40 -9.83
C SER A 361 4.55 -15.77 -9.47
N PHE A 362 5.57 -16.21 -10.19
CA PHE A 362 6.21 -17.51 -9.97
C PHE A 362 6.90 -17.58 -8.61
N ALA A 363 7.65 -16.52 -8.25
CA ALA A 363 8.25 -16.34 -6.93
C ALA A 363 7.50 -15.24 -6.16
N LYS A 364 7.48 -15.30 -4.83
CA LYS A 364 6.72 -14.37 -3.97
C LYS A 364 7.19 -12.92 -4.17
N GLY A 365 6.30 -11.96 -4.42
CA GLY A 365 6.67 -10.54 -4.55
C GLY A 365 7.33 -10.18 -5.89
N PHE A 366 6.57 -9.56 -6.80
CA PHE A 366 7.05 -9.34 -8.17
C PHE A 366 8.20 -8.32 -8.29
N GLY A 367 8.17 -7.22 -7.52
CA GLY A 367 9.24 -6.22 -7.47
C GLY A 367 10.29 -6.46 -6.39
N ASP A 368 10.10 -7.48 -5.54
CA ASP A 368 10.96 -7.75 -4.40
C ASP A 368 12.09 -8.71 -4.79
N LYS A 369 13.22 -8.14 -5.22
CA LYS A 369 14.41 -8.90 -5.62
C LYS A 369 14.90 -9.87 -4.54
N SER A 370 14.65 -9.60 -3.26
CA SER A 370 15.05 -10.49 -2.17
C SER A 370 14.33 -11.84 -2.19
N LYS A 371 13.25 -11.94 -2.97
CA LYS A 371 12.40 -13.12 -3.11
C LYS A 371 12.46 -13.77 -4.50
N PHE A 372 13.23 -13.22 -5.43
CA PHE A 372 13.36 -13.75 -6.79
C PHE A 372 13.85 -15.20 -6.79
N ALA A 373 13.33 -15.99 -7.73
CA ALA A 373 13.78 -17.34 -7.99
C ALA A 373 15.18 -17.34 -8.60
N TYR A 374 15.87 -18.46 -8.51
CA TYR A 374 17.15 -18.69 -9.19
C TYR A 374 16.92 -19.13 -10.64
N LEU A 375 17.74 -18.60 -11.54
CA LEU A 375 17.73 -18.88 -12.98
C LEU A 375 19.14 -19.26 -13.41
N THR A 376 19.34 -20.50 -13.89
CA THR A 376 20.67 -20.96 -14.34
C THR A 376 20.61 -21.37 -15.79
N PHE A 377 21.57 -20.90 -16.59
CA PHE A 377 21.65 -21.20 -18.02
C PHE A 377 22.61 -22.38 -18.27
N HIS A 378 22.10 -23.41 -18.92
CA HIS A 378 22.80 -24.66 -19.23
C HIS A 378 23.07 -24.77 -20.73
N ASP A 379 24.29 -25.10 -21.13
CA ASP A 379 24.62 -25.32 -22.54
C ASP A 379 24.08 -26.67 -23.10
N SER A 380 23.53 -27.53 -22.23
CA SER A 380 22.85 -28.76 -22.67
C SER A 380 21.46 -28.46 -23.25
N THR A 381 21.02 -29.28 -24.21
CA THR A 381 19.74 -29.07 -24.90
C THR A 381 18.50 -29.55 -24.11
N ALA A 382 18.73 -30.28 -23.02
CA ALA A 382 17.69 -30.81 -22.14
C ALA A 382 18.29 -31.24 -20.79
N PRO A 383 17.47 -31.40 -19.74
CA PRO A 383 17.84 -32.16 -18.55
C PRO A 383 17.95 -33.66 -18.87
N VAL A 384 18.64 -34.42 -18.02
CA VAL A 384 18.72 -35.89 -18.10
C VAL A 384 17.33 -36.54 -18.02
N ASN A 385 16.40 -35.93 -17.26
CA ASN A 385 15.01 -36.36 -17.18
C ASN A 385 14.11 -35.14 -16.96
N VAL A 386 13.44 -34.68 -18.03
CA VAL A 386 12.58 -33.48 -17.99
C VAL A 386 11.41 -33.62 -17.03
N LEU A 387 10.80 -34.81 -16.92
CA LEU A 387 9.68 -35.04 -16.01
C LEU A 387 10.10 -34.89 -14.55
N LYS A 388 11.26 -35.46 -14.18
CA LYS A 388 11.81 -35.32 -12.83
C LYS A 388 12.18 -33.87 -12.52
N THR A 389 12.71 -33.14 -13.50
CA THR A 389 13.01 -31.71 -13.36
C THR A 389 11.73 -30.89 -13.19
N ASP A 390 10.68 -31.19 -13.96
CA ASP A 390 9.36 -30.57 -13.83
C ASP A 390 8.75 -30.78 -12.45
N GLU A 391 8.83 -32.01 -11.93
CA GLU A 391 8.36 -32.33 -10.58
C GLU A 391 9.10 -31.52 -9.52
N ALA A 392 10.43 -31.39 -9.63
CA ALA A 392 11.24 -30.63 -8.68
C ALA A 392 10.93 -29.12 -8.71
N ILE A 393 10.79 -28.51 -9.89
CA ILE A 393 10.47 -27.08 -10.05
C ILE A 393 9.08 -26.75 -9.44
N ASN A 394 8.17 -27.72 -9.48
CA ASN A 394 6.76 -27.55 -9.14
C ASN A 394 6.34 -28.27 -7.85
N GLU A 395 7.27 -28.78 -7.05
CA GLU A 395 6.97 -29.61 -5.87
C GLU A 395 5.93 -28.95 -4.96
N ASN A 396 6.15 -27.68 -4.58
CA ASN A 396 5.22 -26.93 -3.74
C ASN A 396 3.81 -26.80 -4.34
N TYR A 397 3.71 -26.64 -5.67
CA TYR A 397 2.43 -26.56 -6.36
C TYR A 397 1.74 -27.92 -6.38
N THR A 398 2.47 -28.99 -6.66
CA THR A 398 1.94 -30.36 -6.67
C THR A 398 1.48 -30.79 -5.27
N VAL A 399 2.22 -30.42 -4.22
CA VAL A 399 1.82 -30.65 -2.82
C VAL A 399 0.51 -29.89 -2.53
N TRP A 400 0.44 -28.61 -2.90
CA TRP A 400 -0.77 -27.82 -2.73
C TRP A 400 -1.97 -28.42 -3.47
N GLN A 401 -1.79 -28.87 -4.73
CA GLN A 401 -2.87 -29.51 -5.49
C GLN A 401 -3.40 -30.74 -4.75
N ARG A 402 -2.51 -31.61 -4.30
CA ARG A 402 -2.85 -32.84 -3.57
C ARG A 402 -3.59 -32.54 -2.27
N GLU A 403 -3.11 -31.59 -1.48
CA GLU A 403 -3.75 -31.22 -0.21
C GLU A 403 -5.08 -30.51 -0.44
N THR A 404 -5.19 -29.63 -1.44
CA THR A 404 -6.45 -28.95 -1.80
C THR A 404 -7.50 -29.95 -2.28
N VAL A 405 -7.09 -30.94 -3.08
CA VAL A 405 -7.95 -32.06 -3.47
C VAL A 405 -8.43 -32.76 -2.21
N LYS A 406 -7.53 -33.24 -1.34
CA LYS A 406 -7.88 -33.89 -0.05
C LYS A 406 -8.84 -33.07 0.81
N GLU A 407 -8.64 -31.78 0.94
CA GLU A 407 -9.51 -30.90 1.73
C GLU A 407 -10.89 -30.71 1.09
N SER A 408 -10.95 -30.56 -0.23
CA SER A 408 -12.19 -30.23 -0.96
C SER A 408 -13.27 -31.32 -0.83
N PHE A 409 -12.90 -32.58 -0.64
CA PHE A 409 -13.84 -33.70 -0.50
C PHE A 409 -13.97 -34.27 0.92
N LYS A 410 -13.21 -33.76 1.90
CA LYS A 410 -13.37 -34.12 3.32
C LYS A 410 -14.67 -33.61 3.92
N LEU A 411 -15.31 -32.61 3.31
CA LEU A 411 -16.58 -32.07 3.79
C LEU A 411 -17.64 -33.19 3.80
N SER A 412 -18.21 -33.46 4.95
CA SER A 412 -19.49 -34.17 5.04
C SER A 412 -20.57 -33.39 4.28
N GLU A 413 -21.67 -34.05 3.90
CA GLU A 413 -22.78 -33.34 3.25
C GLU A 413 -23.34 -32.23 4.15
N MET A 414 -23.31 -32.43 5.47
CA MET A 414 -23.71 -31.42 6.45
C MET A 414 -22.78 -30.20 6.42
N GLU A 415 -21.47 -30.40 6.40
CA GLU A 415 -20.49 -29.32 6.31
C GLU A 415 -20.53 -28.61 4.95
N PHE A 416 -20.74 -29.36 3.87
CA PHE A 416 -20.97 -28.80 2.53
C PHE A 416 -22.20 -27.89 2.51
N LYS A 417 -23.34 -28.39 3.03
CA LYS A 417 -24.56 -27.60 3.16
C LYS A 417 -24.29 -26.35 4.01
N LYS A 418 -23.74 -26.49 5.21
CA LYS A 418 -23.40 -25.35 6.09
C LYS A 418 -22.50 -24.31 5.41
N LYS A 419 -21.53 -24.74 4.59
CA LYS A 419 -20.59 -23.86 3.88
C LYS A 419 -21.30 -23.00 2.82
N TYR A 420 -22.25 -23.57 2.08
CA TYR A 420 -22.87 -22.93 0.92
C TYR A 420 -24.34 -22.52 1.12
N GLU A 421 -24.98 -22.90 2.24
CA GLU A 421 -26.37 -22.58 2.59
C GLU A 421 -26.64 -21.07 2.55
N LYS A 422 -25.65 -20.26 2.96
CA LYS A 422 -25.71 -18.79 2.86
C LYS A 422 -25.88 -18.24 1.44
N TYR A 423 -25.69 -19.04 0.40
CA TYR A 423 -25.93 -18.67 -1.00
C TYR A 423 -27.23 -19.26 -1.55
N GLY A 424 -27.92 -20.15 -0.81
CA GLY A 424 -29.13 -20.83 -1.26
C GLY A 424 -28.89 -21.85 -2.38
N THR A 425 -27.65 -22.29 -2.59
CA THR A 425 -27.21 -23.15 -3.68
C THR A 425 -27.06 -24.65 -3.38
N PRO A 426 -27.11 -25.17 -2.12
CA PRO A 426 -27.07 -26.62 -1.84
C PRO A 426 -28.36 -27.38 -2.25
N ASP A 427 -28.82 -27.21 -3.50
CA ASP A 427 -29.95 -27.94 -4.06
C ASP A 427 -29.62 -29.40 -4.43
N GLY A 428 -30.63 -30.18 -4.81
CA GLY A 428 -30.47 -31.60 -5.13
C GLY A 428 -29.49 -31.87 -6.27
N LYS A 429 -29.38 -30.95 -7.24
CA LYS A 429 -28.46 -31.09 -8.37
C LYS A 429 -27.03 -30.82 -7.95
N ASN A 430 -26.77 -29.69 -7.29
CA ASN A 430 -25.42 -29.32 -6.88
C ASN A 430 -24.87 -30.28 -5.81
N LEU A 431 -25.74 -30.86 -4.98
CA LEU A 431 -25.37 -31.92 -4.04
C LEU A 431 -25.00 -33.22 -4.78
N ALA A 432 -25.69 -33.57 -5.88
CA ALA A 432 -25.34 -34.70 -6.71
C ALA A 432 -23.99 -34.48 -7.43
N ASP A 433 -23.77 -33.29 -8.00
CA ASP A 433 -22.50 -32.91 -8.63
C ASP A 433 -21.35 -32.96 -7.61
N TYR A 434 -21.59 -32.52 -6.37
CA TYR A 434 -20.63 -32.65 -5.27
C TYR A 434 -20.31 -34.12 -4.94
N ARG A 435 -21.32 -34.99 -4.84
CA ARG A 435 -21.12 -36.43 -4.58
C ARG A 435 -20.26 -37.08 -5.67
N MET A 436 -20.54 -36.77 -6.94
CA MET A 436 -19.76 -37.28 -8.07
C MET A 436 -18.29 -36.84 -8.01
N LEU A 437 -18.04 -35.56 -7.69
CA LEU A 437 -16.68 -35.07 -7.52
C LEU A 437 -15.99 -35.73 -6.31
N LYS A 438 -16.70 -35.87 -5.19
CA LYS A 438 -16.18 -36.53 -3.98
C LYS A 438 -15.70 -37.96 -4.26
N ASP A 439 -16.48 -38.74 -5.01
CA ASP A 439 -16.11 -40.10 -5.40
C ASP A 439 -14.90 -40.12 -6.34
N LYS A 440 -14.85 -39.19 -7.31
CA LYS A 440 -13.72 -39.05 -8.25
C LYS A 440 -12.42 -38.73 -7.52
N ALA A 441 -12.46 -37.86 -6.52
CA ALA A 441 -11.28 -37.40 -5.80
C ALA A 441 -10.53 -38.52 -5.07
N SER A 442 -11.24 -39.54 -4.58
CA SER A 442 -10.65 -40.70 -3.88
C SER A 442 -9.78 -41.59 -4.76
N LYS A 443 -9.87 -41.45 -6.10
CA LYS A 443 -9.22 -42.31 -7.09
C LYS A 443 -8.04 -41.64 -7.82
N LEU A 444 -7.75 -40.37 -7.52
CA LEU A 444 -6.74 -39.59 -8.24
C LEU A 444 -5.34 -39.89 -7.69
N VAL A 445 -4.36 -40.09 -8.59
CA VAL A 445 -2.98 -40.43 -8.21
C VAL A 445 -1.93 -39.52 -8.87
N THR A 446 -2.28 -38.78 -9.92
CA THR A 446 -1.34 -37.94 -10.68
C THR A 446 -1.63 -36.42 -10.56
N PRO A 447 -0.62 -35.55 -10.73
CA PRO A 447 -0.82 -34.09 -10.77
C PRO A 447 -1.74 -33.59 -11.88
N VAL A 448 -1.76 -34.28 -13.03
CA VAL A 448 -2.63 -33.95 -14.16
C VAL A 448 -4.10 -34.19 -13.78
N GLU A 449 -4.38 -35.33 -13.14
CA GLU A 449 -5.71 -35.65 -12.61
C GLU A 449 -6.16 -34.65 -11.54
N TYR A 450 -5.27 -34.26 -10.62
CA TYR A 450 -5.57 -33.21 -9.62
C TYR A 450 -5.95 -31.90 -10.29
N THR A 451 -5.22 -31.51 -11.35
CA THR A 451 -5.49 -30.27 -12.10
C THR A 451 -6.88 -30.30 -12.72
N ALA A 452 -7.24 -31.38 -13.42
CA ALA A 452 -8.55 -31.53 -14.04
C ALA A 452 -9.69 -31.52 -13.00
N PHE A 453 -9.52 -32.25 -11.90
CA PHE A 453 -10.46 -32.24 -10.79
C PHE A 453 -10.64 -30.84 -10.20
N LEU A 454 -9.55 -30.12 -9.93
CA LEU A 454 -9.61 -28.78 -9.34
C LEU A 454 -10.30 -27.80 -10.28
N LYS A 455 -10.16 -27.91 -11.61
CA LYS A 455 -10.93 -27.10 -12.56
C LYS A 455 -12.44 -27.36 -12.46
N GLU A 456 -12.86 -28.62 -12.35
CA GLU A 456 -14.27 -28.98 -12.16
C GLU A 456 -14.81 -28.51 -10.79
N TRP A 457 -14.02 -28.69 -9.73
CA TRP A 457 -14.35 -28.23 -8.39
C TRP A 457 -14.46 -26.71 -8.31
N GLU A 458 -13.52 -25.96 -8.88
CA GLU A 458 -13.54 -24.50 -8.90
C GLU A 458 -14.76 -23.97 -9.68
N LYS A 459 -15.19 -24.67 -10.74
CA LYS A 459 -16.43 -24.35 -11.48
C LYS A 459 -17.68 -24.59 -10.63
N LEU A 460 -17.75 -25.72 -9.90
CA LEU A 460 -18.85 -25.98 -8.98
C LEU A 460 -18.86 -24.98 -7.81
N ASP A 461 -17.71 -24.70 -7.19
CA ASP A 461 -17.56 -23.73 -6.09
C ASP A 461 -18.00 -22.32 -6.53
N GLU A 462 -17.72 -21.91 -7.78
CA GLU A 462 -18.22 -20.66 -8.36
C GLU A 462 -19.75 -20.63 -8.46
N VAL A 463 -20.36 -21.70 -8.99
CA VAL A 463 -21.83 -21.82 -9.06
C VAL A 463 -22.43 -21.79 -7.66
N LEU A 464 -21.85 -22.53 -6.72
CA LEU A 464 -22.30 -22.61 -5.33
C LEU A 464 -22.16 -21.29 -4.57
N ARG A 465 -21.27 -20.39 -4.99
CA ARG A 465 -21.09 -19.06 -4.38
C ARG A 465 -21.95 -17.98 -5.02
N THR A 466 -22.64 -18.28 -6.12
CA THR A 466 -23.56 -17.34 -6.75
C THR A 466 -24.88 -17.36 -5.97
N ALA A 467 -25.11 -16.34 -5.14
CA ALA A 467 -26.33 -16.26 -4.33
C ALA A 467 -27.57 -16.22 -5.23
N ARG A 468 -28.64 -16.91 -4.81
CA ARG A 468 -29.93 -16.94 -5.50
C ARG A 468 -31.07 -16.59 -4.57
N LYS A 469 -32.10 -15.94 -5.12
CA LYS A 469 -33.34 -15.62 -4.42
C LYS A 469 -34.53 -16.12 -5.22
N GLU A 470 -35.39 -16.89 -4.56
CA GLU A 470 -36.69 -17.24 -5.10
C GLU A 470 -37.58 -16.00 -5.12
N ILE A 471 -38.22 -15.76 -6.27
CA ILE A 471 -39.22 -14.73 -6.48
C ILE A 471 -40.53 -15.42 -6.85
N ALA A 472 -41.62 -14.97 -6.23
CA ALA A 472 -42.97 -15.40 -6.56
C ALA A 472 -43.76 -14.22 -7.14
N LEU A 473 -44.30 -14.42 -8.35
CA LEU A 473 -45.20 -13.48 -9.02
C LEU A 473 -46.62 -14.04 -9.04
N THR A 474 -47.58 -13.24 -8.59
CA THR A 474 -49.01 -13.51 -8.78
C THR A 474 -49.48 -12.78 -10.03
N VAL A 475 -50.11 -13.50 -10.96
CA VAL A 475 -50.68 -12.96 -12.21
C VAL A 475 -52.19 -13.15 -12.18
N LYS A 476 -52.97 -12.06 -12.17
CA LYS A 476 -54.44 -12.18 -12.14
C LYS A 476 -55.04 -12.64 -13.46
N ASN A 477 -54.47 -12.21 -14.57
CA ASN A 477 -54.91 -12.59 -15.91
C ASN A 477 -53.76 -13.18 -16.74
N PRO A 478 -53.39 -14.46 -16.52
CA PRO A 478 -52.25 -15.08 -17.21
C PRO A 478 -52.38 -15.10 -18.73
N SER A 479 -53.60 -15.17 -19.27
CA SER A 479 -53.84 -15.18 -20.73
C SER A 479 -53.47 -13.86 -21.43
N ALA A 480 -53.31 -12.76 -20.68
CA ALA A 480 -52.78 -11.50 -21.20
C ALA A 480 -51.26 -11.55 -21.50
N ILE A 481 -50.55 -12.57 -21.01
CA ILE A 481 -49.11 -12.77 -21.20
C ILE A 481 -48.89 -13.97 -22.11
N LYS A 482 -48.31 -13.74 -23.29
CA LYS A 482 -47.97 -14.80 -24.26
C LYS A 482 -46.71 -15.55 -23.86
N ASN A 483 -45.67 -14.79 -23.52
CA ASN A 483 -44.37 -15.33 -23.12
C ASN A 483 -43.80 -14.47 -21.98
N PHE A 484 -43.17 -15.11 -21.00
CA PHE A 484 -42.43 -14.44 -19.93
C PHE A 484 -40.99 -14.93 -19.93
N TYR A 485 -40.04 -14.03 -19.69
CA TYR A 485 -38.62 -14.33 -19.69
C TYR A 485 -37.92 -13.71 -18.49
N LEU A 486 -36.99 -14.47 -17.91
CA LEU A 486 -36.00 -14.03 -16.95
C LEU A 486 -34.62 -14.06 -17.61
N ASN A 487 -33.98 -12.90 -17.77
CA ASN A 487 -32.66 -12.77 -18.41
C ASN A 487 -32.59 -13.47 -19.79
N GLY A 488 -33.67 -13.40 -20.57
CA GLY A 488 -33.80 -14.08 -21.87
C GLY A 488 -34.23 -15.54 -21.81
N ILE A 489 -34.27 -16.16 -20.63
CA ILE A 489 -34.69 -17.55 -20.44
C ILE A 489 -36.22 -17.61 -20.26
N PRO A 490 -36.96 -18.39 -21.06
CA PRO A 490 -38.39 -18.54 -20.92
C PRO A 490 -38.80 -19.09 -19.54
N VAL A 491 -39.85 -18.53 -18.94
CA VAL A 491 -40.50 -19.04 -17.73
C VAL A 491 -41.96 -19.37 -18.07
N PRO A 492 -42.48 -20.56 -17.70
CA PRO A 492 -43.88 -20.90 -17.93
C PRO A 492 -44.84 -19.90 -17.27
N VAL A 493 -45.82 -19.43 -18.04
CA VAL A 493 -46.83 -18.47 -17.57
C VAL A 493 -47.96 -19.21 -16.86
N SER A 494 -48.29 -18.76 -15.65
CA SER A 494 -49.37 -19.31 -14.82
C SER A 494 -49.91 -18.21 -13.87
N ALA A 495 -50.97 -18.50 -13.11
CA ALA A 495 -51.48 -17.58 -12.09
C ALA A 495 -50.48 -17.32 -10.95
N GLU A 496 -49.58 -18.27 -10.69
CA GLU A 496 -48.48 -18.14 -9.75
C GLU A 496 -47.19 -18.67 -10.35
N MET A 497 -46.24 -17.77 -10.63
CA MET A 497 -44.94 -18.11 -11.21
C MET A 497 -43.87 -18.05 -10.11
N LYS A 498 -43.00 -19.06 -10.05
CA LYS A 498 -41.85 -19.09 -9.15
C LYS A 498 -40.58 -19.35 -9.93
N PHE A 499 -39.55 -18.53 -9.67
CA PHE A 499 -38.25 -18.66 -10.31
C PHE A 499 -37.16 -18.06 -9.43
N ASN A 500 -35.91 -18.43 -9.69
CA ASN A 500 -34.75 -17.94 -8.94
C ASN A 500 -34.02 -16.88 -9.74
N ILE A 501 -33.78 -15.72 -9.13
CA ILE A 501 -32.89 -14.70 -9.67
C ILE A 501 -31.50 -14.82 -9.03
N PRO A 502 -30.40 -14.76 -9.81
CA PRO A 502 -29.06 -14.60 -9.26
C PRO A 502 -28.86 -13.20 -8.66
N GLU A 503 -27.91 -13.08 -7.74
CA GLU A 503 -27.42 -11.78 -7.26
C GLU A 503 -26.88 -10.92 -8.42
N GLY A 504 -27.21 -9.63 -8.42
CA GLY A 504 -26.92 -8.68 -9.48
C GLY A 504 -28.16 -8.20 -10.23
N VAL A 505 -27.92 -7.64 -11.43
CA VAL A 505 -28.97 -7.08 -12.30
C VAL A 505 -29.67 -8.20 -13.06
N ASN A 506 -30.99 -8.18 -13.03
CA ASN A 506 -31.88 -9.14 -13.65
C ASN A 506 -32.94 -8.41 -14.50
N VAL A 507 -33.37 -9.03 -15.59
CA VAL A 507 -34.39 -8.49 -16.50
C VAL A 507 -35.59 -9.42 -16.50
N LEU A 508 -36.75 -8.86 -16.11
CA LEU A 508 -38.05 -9.45 -16.37
C LEU A 508 -38.58 -8.85 -17.66
N SER A 509 -38.97 -9.72 -18.59
CA SER A 509 -39.50 -9.29 -19.89
C SER A 509 -40.68 -10.16 -20.29
N MET A 510 -41.65 -9.57 -20.98
CA MET A 510 -42.83 -10.29 -21.40
C MET A 510 -43.34 -9.84 -22.76
N GLU A 511 -43.86 -10.79 -23.51
CA GLU A 511 -44.67 -10.58 -24.70
C GLU A 511 -46.14 -10.70 -24.29
N THR A 512 -46.95 -9.72 -24.66
CA THR A 512 -48.28 -9.49 -24.10
C THR A 512 -49.32 -9.33 -25.19
N VAL A 513 -50.60 -9.44 -24.82
CA VAL A 513 -51.73 -9.14 -25.70
C VAL A 513 -51.99 -7.62 -25.64
N PRO A 514 -51.80 -6.86 -26.74
CA PRO A 514 -51.95 -5.41 -26.70
C PRO A 514 -53.32 -4.96 -26.22
N GLY A 515 -53.36 -3.94 -25.36
CA GLY A 515 -54.59 -3.36 -24.83
C GLY A 515 -55.19 -4.10 -23.61
N GLU A 516 -54.77 -5.34 -23.34
CA GLU A 516 -55.21 -6.08 -22.15
C GLU A 516 -54.68 -5.45 -20.86
N LYS A 517 -55.43 -5.63 -19.77
CA LYS A 517 -55.01 -5.21 -18.44
C LYS A 517 -54.10 -6.27 -17.82
N ILE A 518 -52.88 -5.87 -17.46
CA ILE A 518 -51.93 -6.71 -16.73
C ILE A 518 -51.94 -6.30 -15.26
N GLU A 519 -52.10 -7.28 -14.39
CA GLU A 519 -51.95 -7.12 -12.94
C GLU A 519 -51.01 -8.19 -12.42
N LEU A 520 -49.81 -7.74 -12.04
CA LEU A 520 -48.68 -8.53 -11.59
C LEU A 520 -48.25 -8.02 -10.23
N GLU A 521 -48.21 -8.93 -9.24
CA GLU A 521 -47.71 -8.62 -7.91
C GLU A 521 -46.50 -9.50 -7.60
N MET A 522 -45.38 -8.87 -7.25
CA MET A 522 -44.24 -9.58 -6.70
C MET A 522 -44.40 -9.71 -5.19
N LYS A 523 -44.66 -10.94 -4.71
CA LYS A 523 -44.95 -11.20 -3.29
C LYS A 523 -43.79 -10.70 -2.43
N GLY A 524 -44.11 -9.83 -1.46
CA GLY A 524 -43.12 -9.25 -0.53
C GLY A 524 -42.28 -8.10 -1.09
N HIS A 525 -42.53 -7.67 -2.34
CA HIS A 525 -41.74 -6.66 -3.05
C HIS A 525 -42.59 -5.54 -3.66
N PRO A 526 -43.39 -4.81 -2.85
CA PRO A 526 -44.28 -3.74 -3.33
C PRO A 526 -43.54 -2.57 -3.98
N GLU A 527 -42.24 -2.41 -3.72
CA GLU A 527 -41.38 -1.43 -4.38
C GLU A 527 -41.30 -1.61 -5.90
N THR A 528 -41.60 -2.81 -6.41
CA THR A 528 -41.58 -3.15 -7.85
C THR A 528 -42.85 -2.72 -8.59
N ASN A 529 -43.93 -2.39 -7.85
CA ASN A 529 -45.21 -2.04 -8.44
C ASN A 529 -45.10 -0.79 -9.33
N GLY A 530 -45.63 -0.90 -10.55
CA GLY A 530 -45.65 0.20 -11.53
C GLY A 530 -44.31 0.56 -12.18
N CYS A 531 -43.27 -0.25 -12.00
CA CYS A 531 -41.95 -0.02 -12.62
C CYS A 531 -41.81 -0.80 -13.93
N TRP A 532 -42.71 -0.58 -14.90
CA TRP A 532 -42.69 -1.26 -16.21
C TRP A 532 -42.52 -0.24 -17.35
N ARG A 533 -41.69 -0.60 -18.33
CA ARG A 533 -41.67 0.06 -19.65
C ARG A 533 -42.41 -0.81 -20.66
N ILE A 534 -43.08 -0.19 -21.62
CA ILE A 534 -43.85 -0.86 -22.67
C ILE A 534 -43.44 -0.38 -24.06
N SER A 535 -43.52 -1.29 -25.04
CA SER A 535 -43.32 -1.02 -26.47
C SER A 535 -44.29 -1.82 -27.33
N ASP A 536 -44.60 -1.31 -28.51
CA ASP A 536 -45.38 -2.01 -29.53
C ASP A 536 -44.50 -2.72 -30.58
N ASP A 537 -43.18 -2.46 -30.57
CA ASP A 537 -42.24 -3.07 -31.50
C ASP A 537 -40.86 -3.34 -30.87
N VAL A 538 -40.27 -4.48 -31.24
CA VAL A 538 -38.90 -4.92 -30.89
C VAL A 538 -38.17 -5.52 -32.09
N SER A 539 -38.73 -5.40 -33.30
CA SER A 539 -38.26 -6.03 -34.54
C SER A 539 -36.79 -5.70 -34.87
N SER A 540 -36.29 -4.54 -34.42
CA SER A 540 -34.90 -4.10 -34.61
C SER A 540 -33.95 -4.45 -33.45
N ALA A 541 -34.39 -5.21 -32.43
CA ALA A 541 -33.67 -5.36 -31.16
C ALA A 541 -33.74 -6.78 -30.56
N PRO A 542 -33.06 -7.79 -31.14
CA PRO A 542 -33.11 -9.18 -30.65
C PRO A 542 -32.65 -9.35 -29.18
N GLY A 543 -31.83 -8.42 -28.67
CA GLY A 543 -31.33 -8.43 -27.29
C GLY A 543 -32.27 -7.87 -26.23
N TRP A 544 -33.51 -7.47 -26.54
CA TRP A 544 -34.38 -6.75 -25.60
C TRP A 544 -34.68 -7.47 -24.27
N LYS A 545 -34.51 -8.79 -24.24
CA LYS A 545 -34.71 -9.66 -23.07
C LYS A 545 -33.50 -9.72 -22.12
N THR A 546 -32.37 -9.11 -22.49
CA THR A 546 -31.10 -9.18 -21.74
C THR A 546 -30.77 -7.86 -21.04
N VAL A 547 -29.81 -7.87 -20.11
CA VAL A 547 -29.36 -6.69 -19.35
C VAL A 547 -28.69 -5.63 -20.24
N SER A 548 -28.08 -6.01 -21.36
CA SER A 548 -27.33 -5.06 -22.22
C SER A 548 -28.23 -4.15 -23.06
N PHE A 549 -29.53 -4.47 -23.19
CA PHE A 549 -30.45 -3.67 -23.98
C PHE A 549 -30.90 -2.39 -23.26
N ASN A 550 -30.63 -1.25 -23.88
CA ASN A 550 -31.06 0.06 -23.42
C ASN A 550 -32.49 0.35 -23.88
N ASP A 551 -33.44 0.35 -22.93
CA ASP A 551 -34.87 0.62 -23.16
C ASP A 551 -35.28 2.06 -22.83
N SER A 552 -34.33 3.00 -22.76
CA SER A 552 -34.60 4.40 -22.41
C SER A 552 -35.60 5.11 -23.31
N SER A 553 -35.76 4.66 -24.56
CA SER A 553 -36.75 5.17 -25.51
C SER A 553 -38.16 4.61 -25.32
N TRP A 554 -38.34 3.56 -24.53
CA TRP A 554 -39.66 2.97 -24.28
C TRP A 554 -40.48 3.82 -23.31
N LYS A 555 -41.80 3.86 -23.54
CA LYS A 555 -42.73 4.59 -22.66
C LYS A 555 -42.83 3.87 -21.31
N MET A 556 -42.84 4.63 -20.22
CA MET A 556 -43.26 4.10 -18.92
C MET A 556 -44.74 3.70 -18.98
N ALA A 557 -45.08 2.56 -18.39
CA ALA A 557 -46.46 2.13 -18.28
C ALA A 557 -47.23 3.02 -17.30
N ASP A 558 -48.45 3.39 -17.67
CA ASP A 558 -49.37 4.12 -16.79
C ASP A 558 -49.99 3.11 -15.81
N ALA A 559 -49.36 2.94 -14.64
CA ALA A 559 -49.74 1.94 -13.65
C ALA A 559 -50.48 2.53 -12.43
N ASP A 560 -51.43 1.79 -11.88
CA ASP A 560 -52.09 2.14 -10.61
C ASP A 560 -51.22 1.81 -9.37
N THR A 561 -51.73 2.12 -8.17
CA THR A 561 -51.01 1.89 -6.90
C THR A 561 -50.75 0.42 -6.59
N ARG A 562 -51.48 -0.50 -7.25
CA ARG A 562 -51.27 -1.96 -7.17
C ARG A 562 -50.32 -2.47 -8.25
N GLY A 563 -49.82 -1.58 -9.11
CA GLY A 563 -48.92 -1.90 -10.21
C GLY A 563 -49.63 -2.46 -11.44
N SER A 564 -50.95 -2.32 -11.55
CA SER A 564 -51.69 -2.75 -12.73
C SER A 564 -51.61 -1.71 -13.86
N PHE A 565 -51.38 -2.15 -15.09
CA PHE A 565 -51.22 -1.29 -16.26
C PHE A 565 -51.85 -1.90 -17.52
N LYS A 566 -52.09 -1.07 -18.53
CA LYS A 566 -52.50 -1.53 -19.88
C LYS A 566 -51.26 -1.97 -20.68
N ALA A 567 -51.32 -3.16 -21.27
CA ALA A 567 -50.22 -3.75 -22.02
C ALA A 567 -49.98 -3.07 -23.38
N GLY A 568 -48.72 -2.92 -23.76
CA GLY A 568 -48.30 -2.80 -25.16
C GLY A 568 -48.20 -4.19 -25.82
N LYS A 569 -47.37 -4.39 -26.85
CA LYS A 569 -46.95 -5.76 -27.24
C LYS A 569 -45.89 -6.33 -26.30
N PHE A 570 -45.01 -5.49 -25.77
CA PHE A 570 -43.86 -5.91 -24.97
C PHE A 570 -43.80 -5.10 -23.68
N ALA A 571 -43.41 -5.73 -22.59
CA ALA A 571 -43.13 -5.04 -21.33
C ALA A 571 -41.81 -5.51 -20.70
N ARG A 572 -41.11 -4.59 -20.03
CA ARG A 572 -39.80 -4.84 -19.41
C ARG A 572 -39.65 -4.14 -18.07
N GLN A 573 -39.09 -4.86 -17.09
CA GLN A 573 -38.69 -4.37 -15.79
C GLN A 573 -37.28 -4.86 -15.46
N ILE A 574 -36.46 -4.00 -14.88
CA ILE A 574 -35.09 -4.31 -14.49
C ILE A 574 -35.03 -4.37 -12.96
N LEU A 575 -34.61 -5.51 -12.43
CA LEU A 575 -34.47 -5.75 -11.00
C LEU A 575 -33.00 -5.79 -10.63
N LEU A 576 -32.64 -5.16 -9.52
CA LEU A 576 -31.38 -5.41 -8.85
C LEU A 576 -31.63 -6.10 -7.52
N TRP A 577 -30.93 -7.21 -7.28
CA TRP A 577 -30.94 -7.87 -5.98
C TRP A 577 -29.52 -8.14 -5.52
N ASN A 578 -29.19 -7.69 -4.32
CA ASN A 578 -28.00 -8.12 -3.59
C ASN A 578 -28.44 -9.05 -2.45
N ARG A 579 -27.63 -10.06 -2.13
CA ARG A 579 -27.92 -10.96 -1.00
C ARG A 579 -27.96 -10.18 0.32
N ASP A 580 -27.04 -9.24 0.45
CA ASP A 580 -26.90 -8.32 1.56
C ASP A 580 -26.46 -6.95 1.04
N HIS A 581 -26.37 -5.95 1.92
CA HIS A 581 -26.01 -4.58 1.54
C HIS A 581 -24.57 -4.43 1.02
N THR A 582 -23.76 -5.49 1.03
CA THR A 582 -22.36 -5.51 0.58
C THR A 582 -22.16 -6.20 -0.76
N GLY A 583 -23.23 -6.53 -1.48
CA GLY A 583 -23.18 -7.09 -2.83
C GLY A 583 -22.39 -6.23 -3.84
N ASN A 584 -22.13 -6.77 -5.03
CA ASN A 584 -21.28 -6.10 -6.03
C ASN A 584 -21.83 -4.73 -6.45
N GLU A 585 -23.15 -4.64 -6.58
CA GLU A 585 -23.86 -3.41 -6.92
C GLU A 585 -24.36 -2.66 -5.67
N ARG A 586 -23.60 -2.72 -4.56
CA ARG A 586 -23.90 -1.99 -3.32
C ARG A 586 -23.90 -0.46 -3.52
N MET A 587 -24.56 0.23 -2.59
CA MET A 587 -24.49 1.69 -2.44
C MET A 587 -23.60 2.14 -1.29
N PHE A 588 -23.40 1.26 -0.30
CA PHE A 588 -22.69 1.59 0.92
C PHE A 588 -21.21 1.22 0.83
N PRO A 589 -20.35 1.90 1.59
CA PRO A 589 -19.04 1.37 1.94
C PRO A 589 -19.16 -0.04 2.52
N MET A 590 -18.12 -0.87 2.37
CA MET A 590 -18.08 -2.23 2.91
C MET A 590 -18.05 -2.21 4.45
N CYS A 591 -19.18 -2.00 5.12
CA CYS A 591 -19.31 -2.06 6.58
C CYS A 591 -20.19 -3.28 6.93
N ARG A 592 -19.94 -3.96 8.06
CA ARG A 592 -20.77 -5.10 8.48
C ARG A 592 -22.10 -4.64 9.08
N GLU A 593 -22.01 -3.57 9.85
CA GLU A 593 -23.11 -2.88 10.50
C GLU A 593 -22.82 -1.38 10.49
N TRP A 594 -23.87 -0.56 10.65
CA TRP A 594 -23.75 0.88 10.86
C TRP A 594 -23.95 1.23 12.33
N LEU A 595 -22.94 1.84 12.95
CA LEU A 595 -22.97 2.17 14.37
C LEU A 595 -23.43 3.62 14.59
N PHE A 596 -24.37 3.82 15.51
CA PHE A 596 -24.86 5.15 15.91
C PHE A 596 -24.51 5.41 17.37
N SER A 597 -23.73 6.46 17.65
CA SER A 597 -23.48 6.89 19.04
C SER A 597 -24.69 7.62 19.61
N GLU A 598 -25.02 7.41 20.88
CA GLU A 598 -26.07 8.17 21.55
C GLU A 598 -25.82 9.69 21.49
N ASN A 599 -26.88 10.46 21.25
CA ASN A 599 -26.84 11.94 21.20
C ASN A 599 -25.77 12.50 20.25
N SER A 600 -25.71 11.94 19.03
CA SER A 600 -24.67 12.23 18.05
C SER A 600 -25.25 12.63 16.70
N ILE A 601 -24.38 13.14 15.83
CA ILE A 601 -24.64 13.27 14.40
C ILE A 601 -23.76 12.28 13.63
N ASP A 602 -24.22 11.89 12.46
CA ASP A 602 -23.50 10.99 11.55
C ASP A 602 -23.60 11.53 10.12
N GLY A 603 -22.68 11.15 9.25
CA GLY A 603 -22.69 11.44 7.83
C GLY A 603 -22.72 10.12 7.06
N MET A 604 -23.91 9.68 6.63
CA MET A 604 -24.04 8.44 5.88
C MET A 604 -23.74 8.67 4.40
N ARG A 605 -22.55 8.26 3.95
CA ARG A 605 -22.18 8.32 2.54
C ARG A 605 -22.82 7.18 1.75
N ILE A 606 -23.47 7.53 0.64
CA ILE A 606 -23.94 6.59 -0.37
C ILE A 606 -23.30 6.88 -1.74
N THR A 607 -23.16 5.82 -2.51
CA THR A 607 -22.67 5.85 -3.88
C THR A 607 -23.85 5.93 -4.85
N ILE A 608 -23.78 6.86 -5.81
CA ILE A 608 -24.79 7.09 -6.85
C ILE A 608 -24.14 6.82 -8.22
N TYR A 609 -24.68 5.84 -8.93
CA TYR A 609 -24.22 5.39 -10.24
C TYR A 609 -25.32 4.56 -10.91
N SER A 610 -25.15 4.29 -12.20
CA SER A 610 -25.97 3.30 -12.91
C SER A 610 -25.29 1.92 -12.89
N PRO A 611 -25.96 0.87 -12.39
CA PRO A 611 -25.45 -0.51 -12.54
C PRO A 611 -25.57 -1.01 -14.00
N LEU A 612 -26.17 -0.22 -14.90
CA LEU A 612 -26.39 -0.55 -16.31
C LEU A 612 -25.35 0.12 -17.21
N ALA A 613 -25.28 -0.28 -18.48
CA ALA A 613 -24.37 0.31 -19.46
C ALA A 613 -24.79 1.73 -19.91
N TRP A 614 -25.95 2.23 -19.47
CA TRP A 614 -26.48 3.56 -19.77
C TRP A 614 -26.94 4.29 -18.50
N ASN A 615 -27.17 5.60 -18.60
CA ASN A 615 -27.56 6.44 -17.48
C ASN A 615 -29.01 6.19 -17.03
N LEU A 616 -29.27 6.33 -15.74
CA LEU A 616 -30.60 6.19 -15.14
C LEU A 616 -31.18 7.57 -14.78
N PRO A 617 -32.22 8.06 -15.49
CA PRO A 617 -32.88 9.33 -15.16
C PRO A 617 -33.84 9.18 -13.97
N ALA A 618 -34.20 10.31 -13.32
CA ALA A 618 -35.13 10.37 -12.19
C ALA A 618 -34.81 9.33 -11.09
N PHE A 619 -33.57 9.36 -10.60
CA PHE A 619 -33.06 8.37 -9.66
C PHE A 619 -33.46 8.73 -8.23
N THR A 620 -34.19 7.84 -7.56
CA THR A 620 -34.64 8.03 -6.19
C THR A 620 -34.04 6.96 -5.27
N VAL A 621 -33.60 7.38 -4.09
CA VAL A 621 -33.17 6.48 -3.01
C VAL A 621 -34.15 6.58 -1.85
N ASN A 622 -34.66 5.44 -1.40
CA ASN A 622 -35.62 5.36 -0.31
C ASN A 622 -34.96 4.78 0.94
N PHE A 623 -35.21 5.38 2.10
CA PHE A 623 -34.78 4.91 3.40
C PHE A 623 -35.95 4.81 4.36
N GLU A 624 -35.91 3.85 5.27
CA GLU A 624 -36.79 3.80 6.44
C GLU A 624 -35.93 3.75 7.70
N PHE A 625 -36.01 4.82 8.49
CA PHE A 625 -35.27 4.96 9.75
C PHE A 625 -36.23 4.92 10.95
N PRO A 626 -35.78 4.48 12.14
CA PRO A 626 -36.45 4.77 13.40
C PRO A 626 -36.72 6.27 13.60
N GLU A 627 -37.81 6.63 14.28
CA GLU A 627 -38.25 8.03 14.44
C GLU A 627 -37.25 8.99 15.09
N ASN A 628 -36.31 8.46 15.88
CA ASN A 628 -35.26 9.23 16.55
C ASN A 628 -33.97 9.39 15.73
N ILE A 629 -33.92 8.83 14.51
CA ILE A 629 -32.93 9.17 13.48
C ILE A 629 -33.60 10.09 12.47
N ARG A 630 -33.10 11.33 12.36
CA ARG A 630 -33.60 12.30 11.40
C ARG A 630 -32.53 12.72 10.40
N ILE A 631 -32.95 12.93 9.16
CA ILE A 631 -32.12 13.56 8.14
C ILE A 631 -32.11 15.07 8.40
N LEU A 632 -30.91 15.65 8.53
CA LEU A 632 -30.69 17.10 8.65
C LEU A 632 -30.64 17.76 7.25
N GLU A 633 -30.47 19.07 7.23
CA GLU A 633 -30.39 19.84 5.98
C GLU A 633 -29.16 19.45 5.15
N PHE A 634 -29.34 19.27 3.84
CA PHE A 634 -28.26 19.05 2.89
C PHE A 634 -27.56 20.36 2.49
N ALA A 635 -26.41 20.27 1.84
CA ALA A 635 -25.76 21.45 1.29
C ALA A 635 -26.64 22.14 0.23
N ALA A 636 -26.67 23.48 0.23
CA ALA A 636 -27.47 24.24 -0.73
C ALA A 636 -27.03 24.06 -2.21
N LYS A 637 -25.79 23.59 -2.45
CA LYS A 637 -25.24 23.37 -3.79
C LYS A 637 -24.59 22.01 -3.90
N SER A 638 -25.01 21.24 -4.90
CA SER A 638 -24.31 20.03 -5.35
C SER A 638 -22.97 20.37 -6.01
N LYS A 639 -22.02 19.47 -5.89
CA LYS A 639 -20.77 19.45 -6.67
C LYS A 639 -20.70 18.20 -7.52
N ASP A 640 -19.78 18.20 -8.48
CA ASP A 640 -19.53 17.04 -9.35
C ASP A 640 -19.28 15.73 -8.60
N THR A 641 -18.69 15.80 -7.39
CA THR A 641 -18.37 14.62 -6.56
C THR A 641 -19.36 14.35 -5.42
N SER A 642 -20.18 15.33 -5.02
CA SER A 642 -21.12 15.25 -3.90
C SER A 642 -22.47 15.86 -4.29
N LEU A 643 -23.48 15.01 -4.43
CA LEU A 643 -24.83 15.39 -4.84
C LEU A 643 -25.74 15.59 -3.64
N SER A 644 -26.43 16.72 -3.61
CA SER A 644 -27.61 16.90 -2.77
C SER A 644 -28.88 16.48 -3.53
N PRO A 645 -29.86 15.85 -2.86
CA PRO A 645 -31.14 15.56 -3.48
C PRO A 645 -31.86 16.87 -3.85
N ARG A 646 -32.57 16.87 -4.96
CA ARG A 646 -33.42 18.00 -5.40
C ARG A 646 -34.66 18.13 -4.53
N LYS A 647 -35.16 17.00 -4.04
CA LYS A 647 -36.37 16.91 -3.22
C LYS A 647 -36.23 15.79 -2.20
N ILE A 648 -36.79 16.02 -1.02
CA ILE A 648 -36.89 15.06 0.07
C ILE A 648 -38.35 14.98 0.50
N ASP A 649 -38.95 13.80 0.36
CA ASP A 649 -40.28 13.52 0.92
C ASP A 649 -40.12 12.65 2.17
N ALA A 650 -40.87 12.95 3.23
CA ALA A 650 -40.83 12.22 4.49
C ALA A 650 -42.24 11.80 4.93
N VAL A 651 -42.44 10.51 5.22
CA VAL A 651 -43.72 9.96 5.67
C VAL A 651 -43.51 9.15 6.95
N ARG A 652 -44.22 9.52 8.02
CA ARG A 652 -44.15 8.82 9.31
C ARG A 652 -45.16 7.67 9.34
N LYS A 653 -44.74 6.50 9.83
CA LYS A 653 -45.62 5.34 10.01
C LYS A 653 -45.04 4.39 11.07
N ASN A 654 -45.84 4.02 12.06
CA ASN A 654 -45.53 2.95 13.02
C ASN A 654 -44.14 3.07 13.69
N GLY A 655 -43.73 4.25 14.18
CA GLY A 655 -42.44 4.42 14.85
C GLY A 655 -41.23 4.53 13.91
N THR A 656 -41.46 4.54 12.59
CA THR A 656 -40.43 4.80 11.57
C THR A 656 -40.78 6.00 10.70
N VAL A 657 -39.77 6.60 10.08
CA VAL A 657 -39.90 7.64 9.07
C VAL A 657 -39.30 7.13 7.77
N ARG A 658 -40.12 7.08 6.74
CA ARG A 658 -39.68 6.80 5.38
C ARG A 658 -39.29 8.09 4.68
N TYR A 659 -38.07 8.14 4.17
CA TYR A 659 -37.56 9.23 3.36
C TYR A 659 -37.40 8.78 1.91
N ALA A 660 -37.81 9.61 0.95
CA ALA A 660 -37.51 9.46 -0.47
C ALA A 660 -36.64 10.64 -0.92
N LEU A 661 -35.40 10.34 -1.33
CA LEU A 661 -34.41 11.30 -1.79
C LEU A 661 -34.37 11.28 -3.32
N ASP A 662 -34.85 12.35 -3.96
CA ASP A 662 -34.91 12.47 -5.42
C ASP A 662 -33.66 13.18 -5.97
N TYR A 663 -33.01 12.56 -6.95
CA TYR A 663 -31.82 13.09 -7.60
C TYR A 663 -32.09 13.41 -9.08
N GLY A 664 -31.35 14.39 -9.60
CA GLY A 664 -31.47 14.82 -10.99
C GLY A 664 -31.19 13.74 -12.03
N ASN A 665 -31.62 13.98 -13.27
CA ASN A 665 -31.44 13.04 -14.40
C ASN A 665 -29.97 12.72 -14.71
N GLU A 666 -29.07 13.62 -14.33
CA GLU A 666 -27.63 13.51 -14.47
C GLU A 666 -26.93 12.79 -13.30
N ALA A 667 -27.66 12.30 -12.30
CA ALA A 667 -27.07 11.77 -11.08
C ALA A 667 -26.47 10.37 -11.25
N ALA A 668 -27.21 9.42 -11.82
CA ALA A 668 -26.81 8.02 -11.95
C ALA A 668 -26.24 7.73 -13.35
N GLU A 669 -24.93 7.95 -13.50
CA GLU A 669 -24.20 7.74 -14.76
C GLU A 669 -23.66 6.30 -14.89
N SER A 670 -23.54 5.78 -16.13
CA SER A 670 -22.93 4.47 -16.38
C SER A 670 -21.41 4.50 -16.45
N THR A 671 -20.81 5.66 -16.70
CA THR A 671 -19.35 5.82 -16.82
C THR A 671 -18.70 6.37 -15.55
N LYS A 672 -19.51 6.94 -14.65
CA LYS A 672 -19.02 7.64 -13.47
C LYS A 672 -19.77 7.27 -12.21
N THR A 673 -19.05 7.40 -11.11
CA THR A 673 -19.60 7.31 -9.77
C THR A 673 -19.60 8.68 -9.11
N LYS A 674 -20.74 9.03 -8.52
CA LYS A 674 -20.91 10.20 -7.65
C LYS A 674 -21.25 9.74 -6.25
N TYR A 675 -21.15 10.64 -5.27
CA TYR A 675 -21.51 10.36 -3.89
C TYR A 675 -22.62 11.29 -3.42
N SER A 676 -23.37 10.87 -2.42
CA SER A 676 -24.25 11.75 -1.64
C SER A 676 -23.99 11.51 -0.16
N TYR A 677 -23.88 12.60 0.59
CA TYR A 677 -23.68 12.58 2.04
C TYR A 677 -25.01 12.89 2.71
N ILE A 678 -25.55 11.91 3.42
CA ILE A 678 -26.83 12.03 4.12
C ILE A 678 -26.51 12.46 5.56
N PRO A 679 -26.75 13.73 5.94
CA PRO A 679 -26.48 14.20 7.29
C PRO A 679 -27.57 13.66 8.22
N LEU A 680 -27.19 12.91 9.24
CA LEU A 680 -28.09 12.29 10.20
C LEU A 680 -27.88 12.89 11.59
N GLU A 681 -28.96 13.05 12.34
CA GLU A 681 -28.91 13.27 13.78
C GLU A 681 -29.64 12.13 14.50
N PHE A 682 -29.00 11.63 15.55
CA PHE A 682 -29.54 10.62 16.44
C PHE A 682 -29.78 11.23 17.83
N ALA A 683 -31.05 11.34 18.19
CA ALA A 683 -31.45 11.64 19.56
C ALA A 683 -31.61 10.33 20.34
N SER A 684 -30.96 10.22 21.50
CA SER A 684 -31.22 9.08 22.40
C SER A 684 -32.69 9.09 22.84
N SER A 685 -33.26 7.91 23.02
CA SER A 685 -34.64 7.73 23.47
C SER A 685 -34.74 6.50 24.36
N ASP A 686 -35.87 6.36 25.06
CA ASP A 686 -36.14 5.13 25.81
C ASP A 686 -36.29 3.88 24.91
N ILE A 687 -36.51 4.10 23.61
CA ILE A 687 -36.78 3.05 22.61
C ILE A 687 -35.49 2.53 21.97
N LEU A 688 -34.47 3.38 21.79
CA LEU A 688 -33.18 2.99 21.20
C LEU A 688 -32.04 3.39 22.15
N LYS A 689 -31.59 2.43 22.96
CA LYS A 689 -30.50 2.55 23.94
C LYS A 689 -29.24 1.82 23.46
N LYS A 690 -28.09 2.15 24.04
CA LYS A 690 -26.83 1.41 23.88
C LYS A 690 -27.05 -0.11 23.85
N GLY A 691 -26.48 -0.76 22.83
CA GLY A 691 -26.51 -2.21 22.62
C GLY A 691 -27.69 -2.70 21.78
N MET A 692 -28.69 -1.86 21.52
CA MET A 692 -29.83 -2.24 20.68
C MET A 692 -29.45 -2.34 19.22
N GLU A 693 -29.84 -3.45 18.59
CA GLU A 693 -29.68 -3.72 17.17
C GLU A 693 -30.98 -3.41 16.41
N PHE A 694 -30.85 -2.87 15.21
CA PHE A 694 -31.96 -2.61 14.29
C PHE A 694 -31.49 -2.70 12.84
N LYS A 695 -32.42 -2.55 11.89
CA LYS A 695 -32.11 -2.59 10.46
C LYS A 695 -32.66 -1.34 9.78
N ILE A 696 -31.83 -0.67 9.00
CA ILE A 696 -32.27 0.41 8.10
C ILE A 696 -32.70 -0.23 6.80
N LYS A 697 -33.96 -0.05 6.43
CA LYS A 697 -34.52 -0.54 5.16
C LYS A 697 -34.18 0.45 4.05
N TYR A 698 -33.73 -0.02 2.90
CA TYR A 698 -33.48 0.86 1.75
C TYR A 698 -33.72 0.18 0.40
N PHE A 699 -33.91 1.01 -0.65
CA PHE A 699 -33.92 0.58 -2.05
C PHE A 699 -33.77 1.79 -3.01
N ARG A 700 -33.39 1.51 -4.26
CA ARG A 700 -33.29 2.47 -5.38
C ARG A 700 -34.40 2.28 -6.41
N ARG A 701 -34.81 3.37 -7.06
CA ARG A 701 -35.70 3.35 -8.23
C ARG A 701 -35.26 4.37 -9.28
N ALA A 702 -35.43 4.03 -10.55
CA ALA A 702 -35.26 4.94 -11.69
C ALA A 702 -36.03 4.40 -12.91
N GLY A 703 -37.17 4.99 -13.27
CA GLY A 703 -38.01 4.46 -14.36
C GLY A 703 -38.48 3.02 -14.08
N ASN A 704 -38.12 2.07 -14.95
CA ASN A 704 -38.39 0.64 -14.77
C ASN A 704 -37.27 -0.14 -14.07
N PHE A 705 -36.20 0.53 -13.62
CA PHE A 705 -35.19 -0.04 -12.73
C PHE A 705 -35.64 0.06 -11.27
N VAL A 706 -35.56 -1.04 -10.54
CA VAL A 706 -35.82 -1.13 -9.10
C VAL A 706 -34.83 -2.08 -8.43
N GLU A 707 -34.25 -1.64 -7.32
CA GLU A 707 -33.56 -2.54 -6.40
C GLU A 707 -34.58 -3.15 -5.45
N LEU A 708 -34.56 -4.47 -5.30
CA LEU A 708 -35.35 -5.15 -4.28
C LEU A 708 -34.87 -4.70 -2.89
N VAL A 709 -35.82 -4.47 -1.99
CA VAL A 709 -35.56 -4.01 -0.62
C VAL A 709 -34.36 -4.72 0.01
N GLN A 710 -33.43 -3.90 0.49
CA GLN A 710 -32.26 -4.30 1.24
C GLN A 710 -32.32 -3.80 2.68
N TYR A 711 -31.47 -4.37 3.52
CA TYR A 711 -31.34 -4.00 4.93
C TYR A 711 -29.88 -3.75 5.27
N LEU A 712 -29.61 -2.60 5.88
CA LEU A 712 -28.32 -2.29 6.49
C LEU A 712 -28.43 -2.61 8.00
N PRO A 713 -27.70 -3.63 8.52
CA PRO A 713 -27.63 -3.88 9.95
C PRO A 713 -27.10 -2.65 10.68
N SER A 714 -27.65 -2.35 11.85
CA SER A 714 -27.29 -1.15 12.60
C SER A 714 -27.37 -1.39 14.10
N ARG A 715 -26.55 -0.67 14.88
CA ARG A 715 -26.49 -0.83 16.34
C ARG A 715 -26.20 0.49 17.03
N VAL A 716 -26.84 0.69 18.19
CA VAL A 716 -26.59 1.85 19.03
C VAL A 716 -25.38 1.57 19.93
N ILE A 717 -24.41 2.47 19.92
CA ILE A 717 -23.22 2.45 20.78
C ILE A 717 -23.29 3.62 21.79
N PRO A 718 -22.48 3.61 22.86
CA PRO A 718 -22.56 4.66 23.88
C PRO A 718 -22.33 6.06 23.31
N GLU A 719 -22.71 7.08 24.09
CA GLU A 719 -22.35 8.47 23.80
C GLU A 719 -20.82 8.65 23.68
N ILE A 720 -20.43 9.58 22.82
CA ILE A 720 -19.04 10.00 22.64
C ILE A 720 -18.54 10.64 23.93
N ASN A 721 -17.55 10.02 24.57
CA ASN A 721 -16.94 10.48 25.81
C ASN A 721 -15.43 10.70 25.64
N GLY A 722 -15.05 11.57 24.72
CA GLY A 722 -13.65 11.95 24.51
C GLY A 722 -13.17 13.00 25.50
N ARG A 723 -11.86 13.27 25.47
CA ARG A 723 -11.25 14.36 26.26
C ARG A 723 -10.16 15.04 25.45
N MET A 724 -10.21 16.37 25.39
CA MET A 724 -9.17 17.16 24.72
C MET A 724 -7.84 17.06 25.50
N PRO A 725 -6.75 16.59 24.88
CA PRO A 725 -5.42 16.75 25.44
C PRO A 725 -5.03 18.23 25.50
N LYS A 726 -4.13 18.62 26.40
CA LYS A 726 -3.72 20.02 26.58
C LYS A 726 -2.66 20.47 25.57
N LYS A 727 -1.67 19.60 25.30
CA LYS A 727 -0.48 19.86 24.49
C LYS A 727 -0.43 18.98 23.23
N PHE A 728 -0.70 17.69 23.35
CA PHE A 728 -0.76 16.73 22.24
C PHE A 728 -1.84 17.16 21.26
N LYS A 729 -1.54 17.21 19.96
CA LYS A 729 -2.48 17.78 18.98
C LYS A 729 -3.40 16.70 18.40
N THR A 730 -4.71 16.86 18.61
CA THR A 730 -5.76 16.05 17.98
C THR A 730 -6.51 16.95 17.00
N ILE A 731 -6.18 16.82 15.72
CA ILE A 731 -6.55 17.80 14.70
C ILE A 731 -7.61 17.23 13.77
N ALA A 732 -8.75 17.90 13.68
CA ALA A 732 -9.74 17.69 12.65
C ALA A 732 -9.36 18.47 11.38
N CYS A 733 -9.04 17.77 10.29
CA CYS A 733 -8.63 18.38 9.02
C CYS A 733 -9.66 18.19 7.91
N ARG A 734 -9.58 19.09 6.92
CA ARG A 734 -10.34 19.05 5.67
C ARG A 734 -11.84 19.27 5.87
N MET A 735 -12.17 20.23 6.73
CA MET A 735 -13.53 20.67 6.95
C MET A 735 -13.99 21.62 5.82
N TRP A 736 -14.11 21.11 4.59
CA TRP A 736 -14.74 21.85 3.48
C TRP A 736 -16.23 22.04 3.77
N GLY A 737 -16.65 23.23 4.23
CA GLY A 737 -18.07 23.58 4.42
C GLY A 737 -18.93 23.55 3.13
N MET A 738 -18.41 23.02 2.03
CA MET A 738 -19.08 22.98 0.74
C MET A 738 -19.91 21.71 0.49
N GLU A 739 -19.77 20.67 1.32
CA GLU A 739 -20.43 19.37 1.10
C GLU A 739 -21.56 19.07 2.09
N VAL A 740 -21.75 19.94 3.08
CA VAL A 740 -22.78 19.83 4.13
C VAL A 740 -23.42 21.20 4.38
N SER A 741 -24.59 21.23 5.02
CA SER A 741 -25.22 22.47 5.46
C SER A 741 -24.44 23.12 6.62
N ASP A 742 -24.63 24.44 6.80
CA ASP A 742 -24.04 25.18 7.92
C ASP A 742 -24.52 24.64 9.27
N SER A 743 -25.80 24.26 9.36
CA SER A 743 -26.39 23.71 10.58
C SER A 743 -25.74 22.37 10.99
N TYR A 744 -25.52 21.46 10.03
CA TYR A 744 -24.79 20.22 10.26
C TYR A 744 -23.33 20.49 10.65
N TYR A 745 -22.68 21.41 9.94
CA TYR A 745 -21.28 21.76 10.16
C TYR A 745 -21.02 22.27 11.59
N MET A 746 -21.90 23.12 12.12
CA MET A 746 -21.77 23.62 13.50
C MET A 746 -21.97 22.53 14.55
N LYS A 747 -22.93 21.61 14.33
CA LYS A 747 -23.10 20.43 15.20
C LYS A 747 -21.90 19.48 15.13
N LEU A 748 -21.25 19.39 13.96
CA LEU A 748 -20.06 18.58 13.81
C LEU A 748 -18.89 19.13 14.63
N LEU A 749 -18.70 20.45 14.67
CA LEU A 749 -17.70 21.07 15.55
C LEU A 749 -17.92 20.70 17.03
N GLU A 750 -19.17 20.75 17.51
CA GLU A 750 -19.52 20.34 18.88
C GLU A 750 -19.19 18.86 19.12
N GLN A 751 -19.54 17.99 18.17
CA GLN A 751 -19.23 16.57 18.27
C GLN A 751 -17.73 16.29 18.24
N LEU A 752 -16.96 16.96 17.39
CA LEU A 752 -15.50 16.81 17.34
C LEU A 752 -14.86 17.24 18.66
N ALA A 753 -15.38 18.31 19.28
CA ALA A 753 -14.98 18.71 20.61
C ALA A 753 -15.29 17.62 21.65
N LYS A 754 -16.49 17.00 21.61
CA LYS A 754 -16.85 15.83 22.44
C LYS A 754 -15.94 14.62 22.18
N THR A 755 -15.49 14.41 20.95
CA THR A 755 -14.51 13.38 20.57
C THR A 755 -13.10 13.68 21.10
N GLY A 756 -12.85 14.86 21.68
CA GLY A 756 -11.55 15.26 22.22
C GLY A 756 -10.60 15.81 21.16
N MET A 757 -11.09 16.25 20.01
CA MET A 757 -10.31 17.05 19.07
C MET A 757 -10.06 18.42 19.69
N ASN A 758 -8.79 18.82 19.80
CA ASN A 758 -8.41 20.10 20.40
C ASN A 758 -7.90 21.10 19.38
N THR A 759 -7.92 20.75 18.09
CA THR A 759 -7.47 21.60 17.00
C THR A 759 -8.34 21.38 15.76
N VAL A 760 -8.67 22.45 15.06
CA VAL A 760 -9.34 22.43 13.76
C VAL A 760 -8.43 23.05 12.71
N ASN A 761 -8.32 22.40 11.54
CA ASN A 761 -7.67 22.97 10.36
C ASN A 761 -8.73 23.49 9.37
N LEU A 762 -8.81 24.82 9.22
CA LEU A 762 -9.73 25.53 8.34
C LEU A 762 -9.04 25.86 7.01
N PRO A 763 -9.47 25.27 5.87
CA PRO A 763 -8.87 25.54 4.57
C PRO A 763 -9.17 26.95 4.08
N THR A 764 -8.13 27.63 3.59
CA THR A 764 -8.22 28.92 2.91
C THR A 764 -7.49 28.83 1.58
N TRP A 765 -8.13 28.24 0.58
CA TRP A 765 -7.62 28.34 -0.78
C TRP A 765 -7.74 29.81 -1.19
N ILE A 766 -6.62 30.52 -1.17
CA ILE A 766 -6.58 31.99 -1.32
C ILE A 766 -7.00 32.41 -2.74
N SER A 767 -7.13 31.47 -3.69
CA SER A 767 -7.42 31.75 -5.10
C SER A 767 -8.85 32.23 -5.38
N ASP A 768 -9.84 31.91 -4.55
CA ASP A 768 -11.26 32.02 -4.98
C ASP A 768 -12.09 33.07 -4.20
N GLY A 769 -11.50 33.70 -3.17
CA GLY A 769 -11.80 35.03 -2.62
C GLY A 769 -13.25 35.54 -2.42
N LYS A 770 -14.34 34.78 -2.56
CA LYS A 770 -15.69 35.39 -2.58
C LYS A 770 -16.82 34.71 -1.80
N ASN A 771 -16.73 33.45 -1.36
CA ASN A 771 -17.91 32.78 -0.75
C ASN A 771 -17.69 32.09 0.61
N PHE A 772 -16.49 32.13 1.20
CA PHE A 772 -16.19 31.30 2.39
C PHE A 772 -15.74 32.08 3.63
N GLU A 773 -15.62 33.40 3.57
CA GLU A 773 -15.14 34.20 4.71
C GLU A 773 -16.07 34.11 5.92
N LEU A 774 -17.38 34.28 5.72
CA LEU A 774 -18.35 34.25 6.82
C LEU A 774 -18.44 32.88 7.51
N GLN A 775 -18.60 31.79 6.76
CA GLN A 775 -18.65 30.43 7.31
C GLN A 775 -17.37 30.09 8.10
N ARG A 776 -16.19 30.52 7.60
CA ARG A 776 -14.91 30.29 8.30
C ARG A 776 -14.79 31.10 9.58
N SER A 777 -15.23 32.36 9.60
CA SER A 777 -15.25 33.17 10.83
C SER A 777 -16.16 32.53 11.88
N LEU A 778 -17.38 32.16 11.50
CA LEU A 778 -18.32 31.49 12.40
C LEU A 778 -17.78 30.15 12.92
N ALA A 779 -17.14 29.36 12.06
CA ALA A 779 -16.49 28.12 12.43
C ALA A 779 -15.35 28.34 13.44
N ALA A 780 -14.52 29.37 13.19
CA ALA A 780 -13.43 29.75 14.07
C ALA A 780 -13.95 30.24 15.42
N GLU A 781 -14.97 31.09 15.45
CA GLU A 781 -15.63 31.55 16.68
C GLU A 781 -16.21 30.38 17.48
N LYS A 782 -16.92 29.47 16.80
CA LYS A 782 -17.47 28.26 17.42
C LYS A 782 -16.37 27.35 17.98
N ALA A 783 -15.32 27.08 17.21
CA ALA A 783 -14.19 26.26 17.64
C ALA A 783 -13.46 26.88 18.84
N ASN A 784 -13.22 28.20 18.81
CA ASN A 784 -12.62 28.92 19.93
C ASN A 784 -13.51 28.87 21.18
N ALA A 785 -14.84 29.05 21.04
CA ALA A 785 -15.78 28.92 22.14
C ALA A 785 -15.83 27.50 22.74
N LEU A 786 -15.49 26.48 21.94
CA LEU A 786 -15.32 25.09 22.38
C LEU A 786 -13.92 24.80 22.96
N GLY A 787 -13.02 25.79 23.01
CA GLY A 787 -11.66 25.63 23.53
C GLY A 787 -10.67 24.96 22.56
N MET A 788 -10.99 24.91 21.27
CA MET A 788 -10.12 24.33 20.24
C MET A 788 -9.12 25.36 19.69
N ASN A 789 -7.92 24.89 19.34
CA ASN A 789 -6.96 25.66 18.55
C ASN A 789 -7.41 25.72 17.09
N ILE A 790 -7.04 26.78 16.39
CA ILE A 790 -7.43 27.03 15.00
C ILE A 790 -6.19 27.13 14.13
N TRP A 791 -6.04 26.22 13.18
CA TRP A 791 -5.01 26.28 12.14
C TRP A 791 -5.65 26.73 10.84
N VAL A 792 -5.04 27.73 10.19
CA VAL A 792 -5.53 28.23 8.91
C VAL A 792 -4.63 27.73 7.78
N ALA A 793 -5.19 26.96 6.86
CA ALA A 793 -4.42 26.32 5.79
C ALA A 793 -4.30 27.23 4.57
N THR A 794 -3.07 27.50 4.15
CA THR A 794 -2.71 28.42 3.05
C THR A 794 -2.54 27.72 1.70
N ALA A 795 -2.91 26.43 1.64
CA ALA A 795 -2.56 25.52 0.57
C ALA A 795 -1.04 25.53 0.30
N MET A 796 -0.61 25.87 -0.92
CA MET A 796 0.79 25.83 -1.33
C MET A 796 1.51 27.18 -1.23
N TYR A 797 0.82 28.24 -0.79
CA TYR A 797 1.40 29.58 -0.63
C TYR A 797 2.27 29.65 0.64
N PRO A 798 3.41 30.37 0.63
CA PRO A 798 4.05 31.03 -0.50
C PRO A 798 5.00 30.13 -1.30
N ILE A 799 5.14 28.85 -0.94
CA ILE A 799 6.19 27.96 -1.46
C ILE A 799 6.11 27.77 -2.98
N TRP A 800 4.90 27.59 -3.49
CA TRP A 800 4.65 27.43 -4.91
C TRP A 800 4.41 28.77 -5.61
N GLY A 801 4.93 29.87 -5.06
CA GLY A 801 4.82 31.21 -5.64
C GLY A 801 3.64 32.01 -5.10
N SER A 802 3.33 33.12 -5.78
CA SER A 802 2.30 34.04 -5.33
C SER A 802 0.95 33.75 -5.97
N HIS A 803 0.18 32.86 -5.34
CA HIS A 803 -1.21 32.54 -5.73
C HIS A 803 -2.22 33.58 -5.25
N VAL A 804 -1.76 34.59 -4.52
CA VAL A 804 -2.55 35.75 -4.09
C VAL A 804 -2.32 36.85 -5.11
N PHE A 805 -3.06 36.86 -6.22
CA PHE A 805 -2.81 37.80 -7.34
C PHE A 805 -2.97 39.29 -6.99
N LYS A 806 -3.57 39.60 -5.85
CA LYS A 806 -3.66 40.96 -5.27
C LYS A 806 -2.76 41.15 -4.05
N GLY A 807 -1.94 40.16 -3.74
CA GLY A 807 -1.05 40.14 -2.59
C GLY A 807 0.20 40.96 -2.81
N GLU A 808 0.80 41.40 -1.70
CA GLU A 808 2.04 42.14 -1.67
C GLU A 808 3.18 41.33 -2.32
N LEU A 809 3.25 40.02 -2.10
CA LEU A 809 4.27 39.19 -2.74
C LEU A 809 4.08 39.17 -4.26
N TYR A 810 2.83 39.13 -4.75
CA TYR A 810 2.57 39.18 -6.18
C TYR A 810 3.01 40.52 -6.79
N GLN A 811 2.64 41.64 -6.14
CA GLN A 811 3.01 42.97 -6.63
C GLN A 811 4.52 43.19 -6.59
N TYR A 812 5.19 42.70 -5.54
CA TYR A 812 6.65 42.73 -5.45
C TYR A 812 7.31 41.97 -6.60
N LEU A 813 6.88 40.73 -6.87
CA LEU A 813 7.42 39.94 -7.99
C LEU A 813 7.13 40.60 -9.33
N ARG A 814 5.97 41.22 -9.52
CA ARG A 814 5.63 41.97 -10.74
C ARG A 814 6.55 43.17 -10.94
N ALA A 815 6.87 43.90 -9.89
CA ALA A 815 7.71 45.09 -9.93
C ALA A 815 9.22 44.78 -10.01
N ARG A 816 9.62 43.54 -9.72
CA ARG A 816 11.03 43.11 -9.61
C ARG A 816 11.32 41.89 -10.48
N PRO A 817 11.53 42.06 -11.79
CA PRO A 817 11.90 40.97 -12.70
C PRO A 817 13.08 40.13 -12.19
N GLU A 818 14.05 40.74 -11.51
CA GLU A 818 15.22 40.08 -10.93
C GLU A 818 14.91 39.08 -9.81
N ALA A 819 13.72 39.16 -9.22
CA ALA A 819 13.20 38.27 -8.18
C ALA A 819 12.41 37.08 -8.75
N GLN A 820 12.02 37.13 -10.03
CA GLN A 820 11.20 36.11 -10.68
C GLN A 820 12.04 34.84 -10.96
N ALA A 821 11.38 33.68 -10.95
CA ALA A 821 12.07 32.44 -11.33
C ALA A 821 12.21 32.31 -12.84
N HIS A 822 13.17 31.51 -13.28
CA HIS A 822 13.31 31.09 -14.67
C HIS A 822 13.05 29.59 -14.75
N ARG A 823 12.23 29.18 -15.70
CA ARG A 823 11.97 27.79 -16.03
C ARG A 823 13.17 27.20 -16.76
N PHE A 824 13.19 25.88 -16.82
CA PHE A 824 14.05 25.16 -17.73
C PHE A 824 13.88 25.67 -19.17
N GLY A 825 15.00 25.98 -19.83
CA GLY A 825 15.03 26.65 -21.12
C GLY A 825 15.05 28.18 -21.03
N GLY A 826 15.05 28.75 -19.82
CA GLY A 826 15.24 30.18 -19.58
C GLY A 826 13.98 31.06 -19.59
N GLU A 827 12.79 30.51 -19.89
CA GLU A 827 11.51 31.26 -19.85
C GLU A 827 11.24 31.80 -18.44
N VAL A 828 10.94 33.09 -18.32
CA VAL A 828 10.59 33.69 -17.03
C VAL A 828 9.25 33.13 -16.57
N SER A 829 9.15 32.70 -15.31
CA SER A 829 7.94 32.13 -14.73
C SER A 829 6.93 33.21 -14.31
N PHE A 830 6.68 34.19 -15.17
CA PHE A 830 5.78 35.32 -14.93
C PHE A 830 5.15 35.77 -16.27
N GLY A 831 3.82 35.88 -16.34
CA GLY A 831 3.14 36.52 -17.49
C GLY A 831 2.10 35.71 -18.27
N LYS A 832 1.88 34.42 -17.97
CA LYS A 832 0.72 33.66 -18.48
C LYS A 832 -0.34 33.54 -17.37
N PRO A 833 -1.53 34.14 -17.48
CA PRO A 833 -2.47 34.26 -16.37
C PRO A 833 -3.29 33.01 -16.06
N ASP A 834 -3.15 31.94 -16.84
CA ASP A 834 -4.02 30.77 -16.81
C ASP A 834 -3.66 29.71 -15.75
N LYS A 835 -2.46 29.74 -15.18
CA LYS A 835 -1.99 28.74 -14.20
C LYS A 835 -1.29 29.36 -12.99
N TRP A 836 -1.63 28.88 -11.81
CA TRP A 836 -1.13 29.40 -10.53
C TRP A 836 0.40 29.24 -10.34
N TRP A 837 1.03 28.24 -10.97
CA TRP A 837 2.50 28.03 -11.02
C TRP A 837 3.24 28.96 -12.02
N ASN A 838 2.56 29.95 -12.59
CA ASN A 838 3.15 30.95 -13.48
C ASN A 838 3.62 32.20 -12.73
N TYR A 839 3.79 32.17 -11.41
CA TYR A 839 4.19 33.32 -10.58
C TYR A 839 5.22 32.93 -9.51
N MET A 840 6.28 32.26 -9.96
CA MET A 840 7.33 31.73 -9.08
C MET A 840 8.43 32.77 -8.87
N PHE A 841 9.12 32.68 -7.74
CA PHE A 841 10.30 33.49 -7.42
C PHE A 841 11.60 32.68 -7.49
N CYS A 842 12.71 33.38 -7.69
CA CYS A 842 14.05 32.81 -7.57
C CYS A 842 14.37 32.63 -6.07
N PRO A 843 14.41 31.40 -5.53
CA PRO A 843 14.63 31.22 -4.10
C PRO A 843 16.04 31.64 -3.66
N THR A 844 17.05 31.57 -4.53
CA THR A 844 18.38 32.11 -4.23
C THR A 844 18.35 33.63 -4.02
N TYR A 845 17.57 34.35 -4.82
CA TYR A 845 17.38 35.80 -4.64
C TYR A 845 16.66 36.10 -3.33
N ILE A 846 15.53 35.41 -3.10
CA ILE A 846 14.72 35.60 -1.89
C ILE A 846 15.50 35.23 -0.63
N SER A 847 16.31 34.17 -0.65
CA SER A 847 17.14 33.78 0.49
C SER A 847 18.35 34.70 0.73
N THR A 848 18.61 35.66 -0.15
CA THR A 848 19.74 36.61 -0.07
C THR A 848 19.24 38.04 -0.16
N THR A 849 19.34 38.69 -1.32
CA THR A 849 19.01 40.11 -1.54
C THR A 849 17.54 40.43 -1.23
N GLY A 850 16.61 39.53 -1.55
CA GLY A 850 15.17 39.76 -1.40
C GLY A 850 14.60 39.39 -0.03
N ARG A 851 15.43 39.05 0.96
CA ARG A 851 15.02 38.42 2.23
C ARG A 851 13.99 39.25 3.01
N GLU A 852 14.34 40.50 3.32
CA GLU A 852 13.52 41.38 4.16
C GLU A 852 12.18 41.69 3.47
N GLU A 853 12.23 41.97 2.17
CA GLU A 853 11.06 42.32 1.39
C GLU A 853 10.11 41.13 1.21
N TYR A 854 10.65 39.91 1.07
CA TYR A 854 9.84 38.69 1.10
C TYR A 854 9.13 38.51 2.43
N ILE A 855 9.82 38.66 3.56
CA ILE A 855 9.22 38.58 4.90
C ILE A 855 8.11 39.63 5.03
N ARG A 856 8.37 40.89 4.64
CA ARG A 856 7.39 41.98 4.65
C ARG A 856 6.14 41.61 3.84
N CYS A 857 6.32 41.14 2.61
CA CYS A 857 5.23 40.78 1.71
C CYS A 857 4.40 39.61 2.25
N VAL A 858 5.04 38.50 2.63
CA VAL A 858 4.35 37.32 3.16
C VAL A 858 3.60 37.65 4.44
N LYS A 859 4.21 38.42 5.35
CA LYS A 859 3.55 38.89 6.58
C LYS A 859 2.31 39.73 6.27
N ALA A 860 2.42 40.67 5.33
CA ALA A 860 1.31 41.51 4.93
C ALA A 860 0.17 40.69 4.29
N ASP A 861 0.51 39.69 3.47
CA ASP A 861 -0.46 38.80 2.85
C ASP A 861 -1.14 37.89 3.89
N PHE A 862 -0.39 37.33 4.84
CA PHE A 862 -0.97 36.59 5.96
C PHE A 862 -1.93 37.44 6.78
N ARG A 863 -1.57 38.69 7.09
CA ARG A 863 -2.45 39.61 7.82
C ARG A 863 -3.71 39.92 7.02
N LYS A 864 -3.57 40.29 5.75
CA LYS A 864 -4.65 40.82 4.91
C LYS A 864 -5.64 39.76 4.43
N TYR A 865 -5.17 38.54 4.14
CA TYR A 865 -6.01 37.53 3.50
C TYR A 865 -6.34 36.33 4.40
N LEU A 866 -5.51 36.04 5.40
CA LEU A 866 -5.73 34.90 6.30
C LEU A 866 -6.31 35.38 7.63
N LEU A 867 -5.60 36.26 8.33
CA LEU A 867 -6.05 36.75 9.64
C LEU A 867 -7.24 37.70 9.55
N ALA A 868 -7.45 38.39 8.43
CA ALA A 868 -8.67 39.16 8.22
C ALA A 868 -9.91 38.25 8.16
N ALA A 869 -9.79 37.06 7.56
CA ALA A 869 -10.87 36.08 7.45
C ALA A 869 -11.01 35.20 8.70
N VAL A 870 -9.89 34.93 9.39
CA VAL A 870 -9.83 34.09 10.60
C VAL A 870 -8.92 34.75 11.64
N PRO A 871 -9.38 35.80 12.35
CA PRO A 871 -8.56 36.53 13.32
C PRO A 871 -8.05 35.66 14.48
N LEU A 872 -8.81 34.62 14.82
CA LEU A 872 -8.56 33.69 15.92
C LEU A 872 -7.55 32.58 15.58
N ALA A 873 -6.95 32.58 14.38
CA ALA A 873 -5.99 31.52 14.01
C ALA A 873 -4.76 31.52 14.95
N ASP A 874 -4.33 30.32 15.38
CA ASP A 874 -3.13 30.08 16.19
C ASP A 874 -1.89 29.77 15.35
N ALA A 875 -2.09 29.23 14.15
CA ALA A 875 -1.01 28.80 13.26
C ALA A 875 -1.40 28.85 11.78
N PHE A 876 -0.38 29.01 10.92
CA PHE A 876 -0.50 28.85 9.49
C PHE A 876 -0.06 27.44 9.10
N TRP A 877 -0.94 26.69 8.46
CA TRP A 877 -0.64 25.37 7.93
C TRP A 877 -0.32 25.47 6.43
N ILE A 878 0.84 24.95 6.02
CA ILE A 878 1.29 24.99 4.62
C ILE A 878 1.48 23.57 4.11
N ASN A 879 1.02 23.35 2.89
CA ASN A 879 1.11 22.09 2.17
C ASN A 879 2.31 22.10 1.21
N TRP A 880 3.31 21.25 1.47
CA TRP A 880 4.44 20.95 0.60
C TRP A 880 4.35 19.50 0.08
N GLU A 881 3.34 19.20 -0.72
CA GLU A 881 3.05 17.83 -1.21
C GLU A 881 3.98 17.32 -2.32
N GLY A 882 4.86 18.16 -2.87
CA GLY A 882 5.72 17.78 -3.99
C GLY A 882 6.88 18.75 -4.19
N TRP A 883 7.92 18.29 -4.87
CA TRP A 883 9.05 19.14 -5.25
C TRP A 883 8.57 20.15 -6.29
N PRO A 884 8.47 21.44 -5.94
CA PRO A 884 7.94 22.45 -6.85
C PRO A 884 8.73 22.50 -8.17
N TRP A 885 10.02 22.15 -8.08
CA TRP A 885 11.01 22.21 -9.14
C TRP A 885 11.20 20.90 -9.92
N ARG A 886 10.48 19.81 -9.62
CA ARG A 886 10.61 18.49 -10.30
C ARG A 886 9.53 18.21 -11.36
N GLY A 887 8.42 18.94 -11.37
CA GLY A 887 7.25 18.62 -12.20
C GLY A 887 7.57 18.43 -13.69
N GLU A 888 6.96 17.42 -14.32
CA GLU A 888 7.18 17.05 -15.74
C GLU A 888 6.88 18.18 -16.73
N ALA A 889 6.01 19.13 -16.35
CA ALA A 889 5.65 20.24 -17.21
C ALA A 889 6.68 21.39 -17.19
N HIS A 890 7.18 21.85 -16.03
CA HIS A 890 7.98 23.09 -15.94
C HIS A 890 8.90 23.19 -14.68
N PRO A 891 10.12 22.62 -14.68
CA PRO A 891 11.03 22.73 -13.53
C PRO A 891 11.65 24.16 -13.43
N TYR A 892 11.90 24.64 -12.20
CA TYR A 892 12.43 25.99 -11.89
C TYR A 892 13.31 25.95 -10.62
N CYS A 893 14.14 26.92 -10.24
CA CYS A 893 14.58 28.08 -10.98
C CYS A 893 15.96 27.79 -11.59
N PHE A 894 16.09 27.97 -12.90
CA PHE A 894 17.34 27.82 -13.65
C PHE A 894 17.95 29.17 -14.05
N CYS A 895 17.67 30.24 -13.29
CA CYS A 895 18.28 31.53 -13.59
C CYS A 895 19.80 31.49 -13.34
N LYS A 896 20.54 32.41 -13.99
CA LYS A 896 22.00 32.52 -13.87
C LYS A 896 22.47 32.48 -12.41
N ARG A 897 21.79 33.20 -11.52
CA ARG A 897 22.10 33.24 -10.08
C ARG A 897 21.99 31.87 -9.40
N CYS A 898 20.97 31.08 -9.70
CA CYS A 898 20.80 29.74 -9.16
C CYS A 898 21.89 28.80 -9.68
N ILE A 899 22.21 28.87 -10.97
CA ILE A 899 23.26 28.04 -11.60
C ILE A 899 24.63 28.36 -11.01
N GLU A 900 24.98 29.64 -10.84
CA GLU A 900 26.27 30.06 -10.26
C GLU A 900 26.40 29.63 -8.80
N ASN A 901 25.34 29.79 -8.00
CA ASN A 901 25.36 29.33 -6.60
C ASN A 901 25.44 27.81 -6.50
N PHE A 902 24.76 27.09 -7.37
CA PHE A 902 24.85 25.64 -7.47
C PHE A 902 26.27 25.19 -7.82
N ALA A 903 26.88 25.79 -8.84
CA ALA A 903 28.26 25.50 -9.25
C ALA A 903 29.24 25.70 -8.09
N LYS A 904 29.09 26.81 -7.36
CA LYS A 904 29.87 27.11 -6.16
C LYS A 904 29.66 26.08 -5.06
N ARG A 905 28.40 25.72 -4.77
CA ARG A 905 28.02 24.79 -3.68
C ARG A 905 28.60 23.39 -3.84
N PHE A 906 28.76 22.92 -5.07
CA PHE A 906 29.29 21.58 -5.40
C PHE A 906 30.69 21.60 -6.00
N ASN A 907 31.37 22.76 -5.96
CA ASN A 907 32.70 22.95 -6.53
C ASN A 907 32.83 22.43 -7.98
N ILE A 908 31.82 22.72 -8.80
CA ILE A 908 31.80 22.32 -10.21
C ILE A 908 32.66 23.33 -10.99
N GLY A 909 33.97 23.13 -10.96
CA GLY A 909 34.98 23.95 -11.62
C GLY A 909 35.70 23.20 -12.75
N GLY A 910 35.96 23.87 -13.88
CA GLY A 910 36.75 23.31 -14.99
C GLY A 910 36.40 23.83 -16.39
N GLY A 911 35.94 25.07 -16.55
CA GLY A 911 35.61 25.63 -17.87
C GLY A 911 34.37 25.05 -18.58
N ARG A 912 33.68 24.08 -17.96
CA ARG A 912 32.42 23.51 -18.49
C ARG A 912 31.26 24.49 -18.24
N LYS A 913 30.59 24.91 -19.31
CA LYS A 913 29.39 25.75 -19.23
C LYS A 913 28.24 24.94 -18.64
N LEU A 914 27.84 25.24 -17.40
CA LEU A 914 26.63 24.67 -16.81
C LEU A 914 25.41 25.28 -17.49
N THR A 915 24.64 24.44 -18.17
CA THR A 915 23.34 24.76 -18.75
C THR A 915 22.26 23.96 -18.04
N ASP A 916 21.00 24.35 -18.19
CA ASP A 916 19.85 23.61 -17.66
C ASP A 916 19.89 22.14 -18.07
N LYS A 917 20.21 21.88 -19.34
CA LYS A 917 20.37 20.53 -19.92
C LYS A 917 21.49 19.76 -19.22
N THR A 918 22.67 20.37 -19.07
CA THR A 918 23.81 19.74 -18.41
C THR A 918 23.51 19.43 -16.93
N ILE A 919 22.79 20.31 -16.23
CA ILE A 919 22.37 20.06 -14.84
C ILE A 919 21.41 18.86 -14.80
N LYS A 920 20.41 18.82 -15.68
CA LYS A 920 19.44 17.73 -15.74
C LYS A 920 20.06 16.38 -16.10
N GLU A 921 21.00 16.35 -17.04
CA GLU A 921 21.62 15.11 -17.53
C GLU A 921 22.72 14.59 -16.60
N ASN A 922 23.54 15.48 -16.04
CA ASN A 922 24.78 15.08 -15.36
C ASN A 922 24.78 15.35 -13.84
N TYR A 923 23.91 16.23 -13.34
CA TYR A 923 23.97 16.73 -11.96
C TYR A 923 22.59 16.81 -11.29
N TYR A 924 21.63 16.01 -11.72
CA TYR A 924 20.24 16.10 -11.25
C TYR A 924 20.11 15.87 -9.74
N ARG A 925 20.91 14.95 -9.18
CA ARG A 925 20.87 14.63 -7.75
C ARG A 925 21.42 15.77 -6.90
N GLU A 926 22.55 16.34 -7.30
CA GLU A 926 23.17 17.50 -6.64
C GLU A 926 22.24 18.71 -6.72
N TRP A 927 21.62 18.92 -7.89
CA TRP A 927 20.63 19.97 -8.06
C TRP A 927 19.41 19.78 -7.15
N ALA A 928 18.92 18.54 -7.02
CA ALA A 928 17.82 18.23 -6.12
C ALA A 928 18.14 18.58 -4.65
N VAL A 929 19.34 18.23 -4.18
CA VAL A 929 19.81 18.59 -2.84
C VAL A 929 19.89 20.11 -2.69
N TYR A 930 20.53 20.81 -3.64
CA TYR A 930 20.63 22.27 -3.66
C TYR A 930 19.26 22.95 -3.55
N ARG A 931 18.31 22.53 -4.39
CA ARG A 931 16.97 23.10 -4.45
C ARG A 931 16.20 22.88 -3.15
N THR A 932 16.37 21.72 -2.56
CA THR A 932 15.71 21.36 -1.31
C THR A 932 16.30 22.11 -0.11
N GLU A 933 17.61 22.35 -0.07
CA GLU A 933 18.25 23.26 0.90
C GLU A 933 17.70 24.69 0.77
N LEU A 934 17.47 25.17 -0.46
CA LEU A 934 16.86 26.49 -0.67
C LEU A 934 15.41 26.54 -0.20
N ASP A 935 14.60 25.51 -0.48
CA ASP A 935 13.21 25.44 -0.01
C ASP A 935 13.17 25.51 1.54
N GLY A 936 14.09 24.84 2.22
CA GLY A 936 14.26 24.96 3.69
C GLY A 936 14.55 26.39 4.17
N LYS A 937 15.41 27.15 3.47
CA LYS A 937 15.65 28.56 3.78
C LYS A 937 14.41 29.43 3.56
N ILE A 938 13.64 29.16 2.51
CA ILE A 938 12.35 29.86 2.29
C ILE A 938 11.37 29.56 3.43
N MET A 939 11.40 28.35 4.00
CA MET A 939 10.57 28.00 5.17
C MET A 939 10.99 28.79 6.39
N GLU A 940 12.28 28.98 6.62
CA GLU A 940 12.79 29.84 7.69
C GLU A 940 12.23 31.28 7.57
N LEU A 941 12.28 31.87 6.37
CA LEU A 941 11.74 33.21 6.14
C LEU A 941 10.23 33.29 6.37
N THR A 942 9.51 32.25 5.94
CA THR A 942 8.06 32.15 6.11
C THR A 942 7.69 31.98 7.58
N ARG A 943 8.50 31.24 8.36
CA ARG A 943 8.36 31.10 9.81
C ARG A 943 8.59 32.42 10.54
N ILE A 944 9.59 33.21 10.12
CA ILE A 944 9.83 34.55 10.65
C ILE A 944 8.60 35.44 10.41
N ALA A 945 8.07 35.46 9.18
CA ALA A 945 6.86 36.23 8.84
C ALA A 945 5.65 35.84 9.71
N ALA A 946 5.46 34.54 9.97
CA ALA A 946 4.43 34.03 10.89
C ALA A 946 4.68 34.47 12.35
N SER A 947 5.92 34.36 12.81
CA SER A 947 6.32 34.68 14.19
C SER A 947 6.15 36.17 14.51
N GLU A 948 6.41 37.05 13.54
CA GLU A 948 6.16 38.50 13.67
C GLU A 948 4.67 38.85 13.80
N LEU A 949 3.77 37.91 13.50
CA LEU A 949 2.32 38.01 13.75
C LEU A 949 1.89 37.27 15.04
N GLY A 950 2.85 36.75 15.82
CA GLY A 950 2.58 35.93 17.00
C GLY A 950 1.97 34.56 16.68
N LYS A 951 2.18 34.04 15.46
CA LYS A 951 1.60 32.78 14.98
C LYS A 951 2.69 31.75 14.72
N ARG A 952 2.33 30.46 14.80
CA ARG A 952 3.23 29.35 14.47
C ARG A 952 3.11 28.93 13.02
N LEU A 953 4.16 28.31 12.49
CA LEU A 953 4.19 27.68 11.18
C LEU A 953 4.14 26.16 11.28
N VAL A 954 3.13 25.56 10.65
CA VAL A 954 2.98 24.10 10.51
C VAL A 954 3.23 23.71 9.07
N ILE A 955 4.16 22.77 8.86
CA ILE A 955 4.50 22.30 7.51
C ILE A 955 4.08 20.85 7.34
N TYR A 956 3.23 20.62 6.34
CA TYR A 956 2.91 19.30 5.83
C TYR A 956 3.80 18.93 4.65
N SER A 957 4.39 17.74 4.68
CA SER A 957 5.23 17.19 3.61
C SER A 957 5.24 15.66 3.68
N GLN A 958 5.54 14.98 2.58
CA GLN A 958 5.62 13.52 2.59
C GLN A 958 6.82 13.05 3.42
N THR A 959 6.67 11.94 4.15
CA THR A 959 7.75 11.34 4.96
C THR A 959 8.98 11.01 4.12
N SER A 960 8.78 10.56 2.87
CA SER A 960 9.84 10.16 1.94
C SER A 960 10.74 11.32 1.46
N GLN A 961 10.38 12.57 1.73
CA GLN A 961 11.13 13.74 1.29
C GLN A 961 12.22 14.11 2.32
N GLU A 962 13.09 13.16 2.64
CA GLU A 962 14.13 13.28 3.68
C GLU A 962 15.04 14.50 3.48
N ASP A 963 15.44 14.79 2.24
CA ASP A 963 16.30 15.95 1.94
C ASP A 963 15.61 17.26 2.33
N PHE A 964 14.28 17.35 2.23
CA PHE A 964 13.51 18.53 2.62
C PHE A 964 13.51 18.69 4.13
N TRP A 965 13.29 17.61 4.85
CA TRP A 965 13.36 17.60 6.30
C TRP A 965 14.75 18.01 6.81
N LYS A 966 15.81 17.56 6.15
CA LYS A 966 17.19 17.99 6.45
C LYS A 966 17.43 19.47 6.14
N GLY A 967 16.97 19.93 4.97
CA GLY A 967 17.14 21.32 4.55
C GLY A 967 16.34 22.32 5.39
N SER A 968 15.23 21.88 6.00
CA SER A 968 14.35 22.67 6.86
C SER A 968 14.64 22.51 8.35
N ARG A 969 15.75 21.85 8.72
CA ARG A 969 16.19 21.71 10.12
C ARG A 969 16.22 23.08 10.81
N HIS A 970 15.61 23.18 11.99
CA HIS A 970 15.45 24.43 12.77
C HIS A 970 14.57 25.53 12.14
N SER A 971 13.96 25.27 10.98
CA SER A 971 13.14 26.24 10.25
C SER A 971 11.63 25.99 10.39
N LEU A 972 11.23 25.08 11.29
CA LEU A 972 9.86 24.60 11.45
C LEU A 972 9.42 24.69 12.92
N ASP A 973 8.18 25.14 13.18
CA ASP A 973 7.63 25.09 14.55
C ASP A 973 6.90 23.76 14.82
N ILE A 974 6.16 23.25 13.83
CA ILE A 974 5.46 21.96 13.92
C ILE A 974 5.67 21.18 12.62
N VAL A 975 6.17 19.95 12.77
CA VAL A 975 6.40 19.00 11.68
C VAL A 975 5.17 18.11 11.52
N ASN A 976 4.58 18.08 10.32
CA ASN A 976 3.40 17.26 10.00
C ASN A 976 3.72 16.32 8.84
N PRO A 977 4.37 15.16 9.08
CA PRO A 977 4.63 14.21 8.01
C PRO A 977 3.34 13.57 7.53
N GLY A 978 3.26 13.23 6.25
CA GLY A 978 2.22 12.37 5.68
C GLY A 978 2.29 10.91 6.14
N GLU A 979 2.42 10.66 7.45
CA GLU A 979 2.68 9.36 8.08
C GLU A 979 1.53 8.94 9.01
N PRO A 980 0.93 7.74 8.86
CA PRO A 980 1.10 6.79 7.74
C PRO A 980 0.41 7.25 6.44
N GLY A 981 -0.22 8.43 6.45
CA GLY A 981 -0.86 9.03 5.28
C GLY A 981 -2.10 8.24 4.88
N ASN A 982 -2.03 7.60 3.71
CA ASN A 982 -3.11 6.74 3.18
C ASN A 982 -3.07 5.32 3.75
N GLY A 983 -1.99 4.93 4.42
CA GLY A 983 -1.88 3.64 5.07
C GLY A 983 -2.71 3.55 6.35
N PRO A 984 -3.10 2.34 6.79
CA PRO A 984 -3.70 2.15 8.11
C PRO A 984 -2.61 2.22 9.19
N GLY A 985 -2.79 3.05 10.23
CA GLY A 985 -1.90 3.06 11.39
C GLY A 985 -2.04 1.84 12.29
N ASP A 986 -1.87 0.63 11.74
CA ASP A 986 -1.99 -0.66 12.41
C ASP A 986 -0.64 -1.38 12.57
N SER A 987 -0.67 -2.63 13.04
CA SER A 987 0.53 -3.46 13.23
C SER A 987 1.43 -3.57 11.99
N ARG A 988 0.88 -3.51 10.77
CA ARG A 988 1.63 -3.68 9.52
C ARG A 988 2.51 -2.47 9.20
N LEU A 989 2.08 -1.27 9.62
CA LEU A 989 2.82 -0.03 9.45
C LEU A 989 3.58 0.42 10.70
N GLN A 990 3.49 -0.31 11.81
CA GLN A 990 4.19 0.05 13.05
C GLN A 990 5.70 0.25 12.86
N ASN A 991 6.37 -0.70 12.18
CA ASN A 991 7.80 -0.59 11.84
C ASN A 991 8.10 0.65 10.98
N HIS A 992 7.22 0.97 10.04
CA HIS A 992 7.40 2.11 9.16
C HIS A 992 7.25 3.43 9.92
N MET A 993 6.23 3.56 10.77
CA MET A 993 6.03 4.73 11.63
C MET A 993 7.20 4.94 12.59
N ASP A 994 7.71 3.87 13.22
CA ASP A 994 8.83 3.96 14.14
C ASP A 994 10.13 4.38 13.40
N TYR A 995 10.38 3.81 12.21
CA TYR A 995 11.48 4.23 11.34
C TYR A 995 11.34 5.69 10.88
N ALA A 996 10.14 6.07 10.45
CA ALA A 996 9.83 7.42 9.99
C ALA A 996 10.08 8.44 11.09
N MET A 997 9.66 8.16 12.32
CA MET A 997 9.92 9.03 13.46
C MET A 997 11.42 9.17 13.74
N GLY A 998 12.17 8.07 13.72
CA GLY A 998 13.63 8.10 13.86
C GLY A 998 14.31 8.93 12.77
N MET A 999 13.86 8.79 11.52
CA MET A 999 14.34 9.61 10.39
C MET A 999 14.02 11.09 10.60
N LEU A 1000 12.77 11.43 10.93
CA LEU A 1000 12.34 12.82 11.13
C LEU A 1000 13.09 13.49 12.28
N HIS A 1001 13.30 12.77 13.38
CA HIS A 1001 14.11 13.24 14.50
C HIS A 1001 15.53 13.57 14.04
N ASN A 1002 16.18 12.65 13.32
CA ASN A 1002 17.54 12.85 12.82
C ASN A 1002 17.63 13.99 11.79
N ALA A 1003 16.62 14.13 10.93
CA ALA A 1003 16.61 15.12 9.85
C ALA A 1003 16.29 16.54 10.36
N THR A 1004 15.27 16.68 11.21
CA THR A 1004 14.73 17.98 11.64
C THR A 1004 15.20 18.43 13.02
N GLY A 1005 15.65 17.48 13.86
CA GLY A 1005 15.93 17.71 15.28
C GLY A 1005 14.68 17.77 16.16
N THR A 1006 13.48 17.50 15.63
CA THR A 1006 12.24 17.47 16.43
C THR A 1006 12.14 16.18 17.24
N GLU A 1007 11.66 16.26 18.47
CA GLU A 1007 11.28 15.09 19.27
C GLU A 1007 9.82 14.68 19.05
N VAL A 1008 9.06 15.52 18.35
CA VAL A 1008 7.62 15.34 18.17
C VAL A 1008 7.19 15.62 16.73
N ALA A 1009 6.29 14.81 16.21
CA ALA A 1009 5.67 14.98 14.90
C ALA A 1009 4.15 14.80 14.99
N VAL A 1010 3.43 15.51 14.12
CA VAL A 1010 1.99 15.37 13.96
C VAL A 1010 1.72 14.47 12.78
N GLY A 1011 1.44 13.19 13.02
CA GLY A 1011 1.11 12.25 11.95
C GLY A 1011 -0.17 12.60 11.22
N GLN A 1012 -0.40 11.97 10.08
CA GLN A 1012 -1.61 12.09 9.30
C GLN A 1012 -2.27 10.71 9.13
N GLN A 1013 -3.53 10.61 9.51
CA GLN A 1013 -4.38 9.49 9.13
C GLN A 1013 -5.46 9.98 8.16
N MET A 1014 -5.42 9.49 6.92
CA MET A 1014 -6.54 9.68 6.00
C MET A 1014 -7.66 8.69 6.28
N VAL A 1015 -8.89 9.14 6.10
CA VAL A 1015 -10.06 8.27 6.07
C VAL A 1015 -9.94 7.34 4.87
N PRO A 1016 -10.35 6.06 4.99
CA PRO A 1016 -10.23 5.00 3.98
C PRO A 1016 -10.86 5.25 2.59
N PHE A 1017 -11.36 6.45 2.30
CA PHE A 1017 -12.14 6.75 1.11
C PHE A 1017 -11.61 7.97 0.38
N TYR A 1018 -10.90 7.74 -0.72
CA TYR A 1018 -10.39 8.81 -1.56
C TYR A 1018 -11.44 9.21 -2.61
N THR A 1019 -12.03 10.40 -2.45
CA THR A 1019 -13.14 10.92 -3.28
C THR A 1019 -12.72 11.53 -4.63
N GLY A 1020 -11.43 11.49 -4.98
CA GLY A 1020 -10.92 12.11 -6.20
C GLY A 1020 -11.07 11.27 -7.48
N LYS A 1021 -11.57 10.04 -7.36
CA LYS A 1021 -11.71 9.10 -8.48
C LYS A 1021 -13.19 8.80 -8.70
N THR A 1022 -13.73 9.20 -9.85
CA THR A 1022 -15.16 9.10 -10.18
C THR A 1022 -15.42 8.13 -11.33
N GLY A 1023 -14.52 7.22 -11.67
CA GLY A 1023 -14.82 6.16 -12.63
C GLY A 1023 -15.87 5.18 -12.09
N ARG A 1024 -16.62 4.52 -12.98
CA ARG A 1024 -17.77 3.65 -12.67
C ARG A 1024 -17.59 2.70 -11.47
N ASP A 1025 -16.40 2.10 -11.33
CA ASP A 1025 -16.11 1.11 -10.30
C ASP A 1025 -15.12 1.61 -9.24
N ASP A 1026 -14.80 2.90 -9.20
CA ASP A 1026 -13.80 3.42 -8.28
C ASP A 1026 -14.26 3.33 -6.81
N TYR A 1027 -15.57 3.33 -6.54
CA TYR A 1027 -16.11 3.03 -5.21
C TYR A 1027 -15.83 1.58 -4.74
N LYS A 1028 -15.52 0.66 -5.65
CA LYS A 1028 -15.08 -0.70 -5.30
C LYS A 1028 -13.62 -0.74 -4.85
N LYS A 1029 -12.85 0.31 -5.17
CA LYS A 1029 -11.41 0.46 -4.86
C LYS A 1029 -11.17 1.26 -3.57
N GLU A 1030 -12.22 1.52 -2.80
CA GLU A 1030 -12.11 2.17 -1.50
C GLU A 1030 -11.09 1.42 -0.61
N PHE A 1031 -10.15 2.17 -0.03
CA PHE A 1031 -9.04 1.62 0.75
C PHE A 1031 -9.51 1.23 2.14
N LEU A 1032 -10.00 0.02 2.33
CA LEU A 1032 -10.47 -0.40 3.65
C LEU A 1032 -9.28 -0.68 4.57
N ALA A 1033 -9.18 0.10 5.65
CA ALA A 1033 -8.11 0.08 6.64
C ALA A 1033 -8.14 -1.18 7.54
N SER A 1034 -8.57 -2.35 7.06
CA SER A 1034 -8.67 -3.58 7.84
C SER A 1034 -8.20 -4.81 7.07
N ASN A 1035 -7.82 -5.84 7.81
CA ASN A 1035 -7.49 -7.16 7.24
C ASN A 1035 -8.72 -7.92 6.73
N THR A 1036 -9.92 -7.50 7.13
CA THR A 1036 -11.18 -8.17 6.78
C THR A 1036 -11.78 -7.67 5.47
N SER A 1037 -11.22 -6.60 4.87
CA SER A 1037 -11.83 -5.87 3.75
C SER A 1037 -13.19 -5.27 4.11
N TYR A 1038 -13.40 -4.94 5.38
CA TYR A 1038 -14.54 -4.14 5.87
C TYR A 1038 -14.06 -2.89 6.59
N MET A 1039 -14.85 -1.83 6.55
CA MET A 1039 -14.71 -0.68 7.43
C MET A 1039 -15.12 -1.10 8.84
N GLU A 1040 -14.18 -1.01 9.76
CA GLU A 1040 -14.39 -1.42 11.14
C GLU A 1040 -14.08 -0.24 12.06
N PRO A 1041 -15.11 0.44 12.58
CA PRO A 1041 -14.89 1.67 13.35
C PRO A 1041 -14.11 1.44 14.64
N SER A 1042 -14.16 0.24 15.22
CA SER A 1042 -13.47 -0.10 16.47
C SER A 1042 -11.95 0.02 16.38
N ILE A 1043 -11.36 -0.26 15.22
CA ILE A 1043 -9.91 -0.24 15.05
C ILE A 1043 -9.33 1.17 15.18
N PHE A 1044 -10.14 2.21 14.98
CA PHE A 1044 -9.69 3.60 15.03
C PHE A 1044 -9.18 4.00 16.41
N LYS A 1045 -9.64 3.32 17.47
CA LYS A 1045 -9.05 3.50 18.80
C LYS A 1045 -7.58 3.08 18.80
N SER A 1046 -7.30 1.85 18.34
CA SER A 1046 -5.93 1.33 18.26
C SER A 1046 -5.06 2.13 17.30
N VAL A 1047 -5.58 2.54 16.15
CA VAL A 1047 -4.86 3.38 15.18
C VAL A 1047 -4.41 4.69 15.80
N PHE A 1048 -5.30 5.41 16.48
CA PHE A 1048 -4.95 6.67 17.14
C PHE A 1048 -3.91 6.46 18.24
N ILE A 1049 -4.06 5.41 19.06
CA ILE A 1049 -3.11 5.14 20.15
C ILE A 1049 -1.73 4.75 19.62
N ARG A 1050 -1.63 3.95 18.55
CA ARG A 1050 -0.36 3.61 17.91
C ARG A 1050 0.36 4.84 17.38
N MET A 1051 -0.35 5.68 16.63
CA MET A 1051 0.22 6.92 16.11
C MET A 1051 0.68 7.86 17.23
N ALA A 1052 -0.12 8.00 18.29
CA ALA A 1052 0.25 8.81 19.45
C ALA A 1052 1.50 8.28 20.14
N ALA A 1053 1.62 6.96 20.29
CA ALA A 1053 2.76 6.31 20.94
C ALA A 1053 4.05 6.26 20.08
N SER A 1054 3.96 6.50 18.77
CA SER A 1054 5.12 6.50 17.88
C SER A 1054 5.58 7.89 17.47
N LEU A 1055 4.66 8.85 17.29
CA LEU A 1055 4.98 10.17 16.73
C LEU A 1055 5.07 11.28 17.78
N HIS A 1056 4.52 11.05 18.98
CA HIS A 1056 4.61 11.91 20.16
C HIS A 1056 4.04 13.34 20.06
N GLY A 1057 3.78 13.90 18.87
CA GLY A 1057 3.36 15.31 18.72
C GLY A 1057 1.88 15.54 18.45
N GLY A 1058 1.25 14.62 17.73
CA GLY A 1058 -0.15 14.75 17.40
C GLY A 1058 -0.61 13.84 16.28
N ILE A 1059 -1.89 13.95 15.97
CA ILE A 1059 -2.58 13.24 14.90
C ILE A 1059 -3.46 14.25 14.17
N LEU A 1060 -3.23 14.37 12.88
CA LEU A 1060 -4.10 15.03 11.93
C LEU A 1060 -5.01 13.98 11.29
N TRP A 1061 -6.29 14.07 11.62
CA TRP A 1061 -7.33 13.25 11.03
C TRP A 1061 -7.90 13.93 9.78
N PHE A 1062 -7.68 13.31 8.64
CA PHE A 1062 -8.10 13.79 7.34
C PHE A 1062 -9.33 13.02 6.85
N GLY A 1063 -10.53 13.60 6.98
CA GLY A 1063 -11.78 13.03 6.42
C GLY A 1063 -13.04 13.21 7.26
N VAL A 1064 -13.07 14.25 8.08
CA VAL A 1064 -14.15 14.57 9.02
C VAL A 1064 -15.51 14.86 8.35
N LEU A 1065 -15.52 15.30 7.10
CA LEU A 1065 -16.75 15.54 6.32
C LEU A 1065 -17.00 14.54 5.18
N GLY A 1066 -15.94 13.93 4.65
CA GLY A 1066 -16.00 13.12 3.43
C GLY A 1066 -16.11 11.60 3.66
N GLY A 1067 -16.12 11.17 4.93
CA GLY A 1067 -16.19 9.77 5.34
C GLY A 1067 -17.57 9.35 5.86
N PRO A 1068 -17.97 8.08 5.68
CA PRO A 1068 -19.08 7.48 6.41
C PRO A 1068 -18.73 7.48 7.91
N VAL A 1069 -19.52 8.06 8.80
CA VAL A 1069 -19.16 8.13 10.23
C VAL A 1069 -19.91 7.11 11.10
N CYS A 1070 -19.90 5.86 10.65
CA CYS A 1070 -20.35 4.64 11.33
C CYS A 1070 -19.71 4.44 12.73
N GLY A 1071 -20.07 5.27 13.72
CA GLY A 1071 -19.59 5.20 15.11
C GLY A 1071 -18.11 5.48 15.36
N MET A 1072 -17.31 5.85 14.35
CA MET A 1072 -15.87 6.10 14.52
C MET A 1072 -15.55 7.17 15.58
N HIS A 1073 -16.36 8.22 15.68
CA HIS A 1073 -16.17 9.30 16.65
C HIS A 1073 -16.17 8.81 18.10
N TYR A 1074 -16.90 7.74 18.42
CA TYR A 1074 -16.87 7.12 19.75
C TYR A 1074 -15.50 6.50 20.04
N TYR A 1075 -14.98 5.68 19.11
CA TYR A 1075 -13.70 5.01 19.30
C TYR A 1075 -12.52 5.97 19.31
N ILE A 1076 -12.59 7.03 18.51
CA ILE A 1076 -11.61 8.11 18.56
C ILE A 1076 -11.74 8.88 19.88
N GLY A 1077 -12.96 9.11 20.38
CA GLY A 1077 -13.19 9.66 21.71
C GLY A 1077 -12.54 8.83 22.82
N GLU A 1078 -12.69 7.51 22.77
CA GLU A 1078 -12.03 6.60 23.71
C GLU A 1078 -10.49 6.69 23.63
N ALA A 1079 -9.93 6.85 22.42
CA ALA A 1079 -8.49 7.05 22.25
C ALA A 1079 -8.03 8.40 22.82
N THR A 1080 -8.70 9.50 22.49
CA THR A 1080 -8.33 10.83 23.01
C THR A 1080 -8.48 10.90 24.52
N ARG A 1081 -9.45 10.20 25.12
CA ARG A 1081 -9.59 10.08 26.57
C ARG A 1081 -8.39 9.38 27.21
N LEU A 1082 -7.90 8.29 26.62
CA LEU A 1082 -6.68 7.61 27.08
C LEU A 1082 -5.44 8.51 26.91
N ILE A 1083 -5.31 9.18 25.75
CA ILE A 1083 -4.21 10.12 25.48
C ILE A 1083 -4.22 11.26 26.48
N ALA A 1084 -5.36 11.90 26.73
CA ALA A 1084 -5.47 13.02 27.66
C ALA A 1084 -5.20 12.60 29.12
N GLU A 1085 -5.56 11.37 29.51
CA GLU A 1085 -5.30 10.86 30.86
C GLU A 1085 -3.81 10.61 31.12
N TYR A 1086 -3.06 10.16 30.10
CA TYR A 1086 -1.62 9.87 30.20
C TYR A 1086 -0.76 10.71 29.23
N GLU A 1087 -1.21 11.95 28.97
CA GLU A 1087 -0.65 12.81 27.94
C GLU A 1087 0.87 13.02 28.04
N PRO A 1088 1.46 13.19 29.24
CA PRO A 1088 2.90 13.30 29.36
C PRO A 1088 3.69 12.09 28.84
N LEU A 1089 3.16 10.87 29.00
CA LEU A 1089 3.79 9.64 28.48
C LEU A 1089 3.72 9.59 26.94
N PHE A 1090 2.61 10.02 26.34
CA PHE A 1090 2.50 10.11 24.89
C PHE A 1090 3.41 11.20 24.31
N LEU A 1091 3.59 12.35 24.99
CA LEU A 1091 4.42 13.45 24.49
C LEU A 1091 5.91 13.25 24.72
N TYR A 1092 6.29 12.72 25.89
CA TYR A 1092 7.66 12.75 26.39
C TYR A 1092 8.17 11.38 26.83
N GLY A 1093 7.36 10.33 26.71
CA GLY A 1093 7.77 8.97 27.03
C GLY A 1093 8.75 8.41 26.02
N LYS A 1094 9.77 7.71 26.49
CA LYS A 1094 10.66 6.92 25.65
C LYS A 1094 10.05 5.55 25.40
N ARG A 1095 10.19 5.06 24.17
CA ARG A 1095 9.78 3.70 23.80
C ARG A 1095 10.83 2.68 24.24
N ASP A 1096 10.41 1.67 25.00
CA ASP A 1096 11.27 0.54 25.38
C ASP A 1096 10.46 -0.74 25.67
N GLU A 1097 10.20 -1.51 24.62
CA GLU A 1097 9.49 -2.79 24.71
C GLU A 1097 10.27 -3.85 25.50
N SER A 1098 11.58 -3.69 25.69
CA SER A 1098 12.41 -4.66 26.46
C SER A 1098 12.04 -4.70 27.94
N LEU A 1099 11.25 -3.74 28.41
CA LEU A 1099 10.70 -3.67 29.77
C LEU A 1099 9.48 -4.56 29.97
N LEU A 1100 9.01 -5.24 28.93
CA LEU A 1100 7.93 -6.21 28.98
C LEU A 1100 8.37 -7.53 28.36
N LYS A 1101 8.03 -8.62 28.99
CA LYS A 1101 8.22 -9.96 28.45
C LYS A 1101 6.90 -10.71 28.42
N SER A 1102 6.62 -11.39 27.31
CA SER A 1102 5.47 -12.28 27.18
C SER A 1102 5.78 -13.39 26.19
N LYS A 1103 5.13 -14.55 26.37
CA LYS A 1103 5.13 -15.64 25.39
C LYS A 1103 3.96 -15.55 24.42
N ASN A 1104 2.94 -14.74 24.74
CA ASN A 1104 1.65 -14.71 24.04
C ASN A 1104 1.52 -13.50 23.12
N ILE A 1105 2.31 -12.45 23.35
CA ILE A 1105 2.25 -11.20 22.61
C ILE A 1105 3.64 -10.56 22.54
N GLU A 1106 3.97 -9.98 21.39
CA GLU A 1106 5.25 -9.34 21.12
C GLU A 1106 5.05 -8.12 20.22
N TYR A 1107 6.12 -7.37 19.97
CA TYR A 1107 6.12 -6.32 18.95
C TYR A 1107 5.68 -6.90 17.59
N PRO A 1108 4.79 -6.25 16.83
CA PRO A 1108 4.26 -4.88 16.98
C PRO A 1108 2.97 -4.74 17.81
N PHE A 1109 2.53 -5.76 18.54
CA PHE A 1109 1.30 -5.74 19.35
C PHE A 1109 1.53 -5.30 20.80
N VAL A 1110 2.77 -4.97 21.15
CA VAL A 1110 3.17 -4.40 22.45
C VAL A 1110 3.93 -3.11 22.18
N LEU A 1111 3.53 -2.03 22.84
CA LEU A 1111 4.28 -0.77 22.89
C LEU A 1111 4.41 -0.34 24.35
N VAL A 1112 5.58 0.13 24.76
CA VAL A 1112 5.83 0.56 26.14
C VAL A 1112 6.42 1.96 26.15
N LEU A 1113 5.74 2.89 26.82
CA LEU A 1113 6.21 4.27 27.03
C LEU A 1113 6.68 4.42 28.48
N GLN A 1114 7.90 4.90 28.70
CA GLN A 1114 8.46 5.14 30.04
C GLN A 1114 8.91 6.59 30.21
N ARG A 1115 8.70 7.14 31.41
CA ARG A 1115 9.31 8.39 31.89
C ARG A 1115 9.93 8.17 33.26
N GLU A 1116 11.10 8.74 33.47
CA GLU A 1116 11.85 8.70 34.74
C GLU A 1116 11.83 10.09 35.39
N ASN A 1117 12.13 10.17 36.68
CA ASN A 1117 12.25 11.42 37.44
C ASN A 1117 10.99 12.30 37.39
N VAL A 1118 9.80 11.70 37.43
CA VAL A 1118 8.53 12.44 37.38
C VAL A 1118 7.93 12.62 38.77
N VAL A 1119 7.41 13.83 39.03
CA VAL A 1119 6.69 14.12 40.28
C VAL A 1119 5.32 13.43 40.22
N LEU A 1120 5.12 12.45 41.10
CA LEU A 1120 3.89 11.65 41.10
C LEU A 1120 2.67 12.43 41.66
N PRO A 1121 1.43 12.12 41.24
CA PRO A 1121 0.24 12.92 41.56
C PRO A 1121 -0.02 13.13 43.06
N GLU A 1122 -0.39 14.36 43.42
CA GLU A 1122 -0.59 14.89 44.78
C GLU A 1122 -1.66 14.13 45.59
N LYS A 1123 -2.68 13.56 44.92
CA LYS A 1123 -3.75 12.76 45.56
C LYS A 1123 -3.27 11.50 46.29
N PHE A 1124 -1.99 11.17 46.19
CA PHE A 1124 -1.40 9.99 46.81
C PHE A 1124 -0.29 10.29 47.83
N ARG A 1125 0.15 11.55 48.02
CA ARG A 1125 1.33 11.87 48.85
C ARG A 1125 1.31 13.25 49.49
N THR A 1126 1.92 13.35 50.67
CA THR A 1126 2.12 14.59 51.44
C THR A 1126 3.44 15.31 51.13
N LYS A 1127 4.33 14.73 50.30
CA LYS A 1127 5.60 15.31 49.81
C LYS A 1127 5.87 14.90 48.35
N PRO A 1128 6.52 15.75 47.53
CA PRO A 1128 6.93 15.39 46.18
C PRO A 1128 8.00 14.29 46.23
N VAL A 1129 7.74 13.18 45.56
CA VAL A 1129 8.67 12.05 45.41
C VAL A 1129 8.79 11.77 43.92
N LEU A 1130 10.03 11.71 43.43
CA LEU A 1130 10.34 11.35 42.05
C LEU A 1130 10.20 9.84 41.87
N GLY A 1131 9.70 9.40 40.72
CA GLY A 1131 9.57 7.99 40.41
C GLY A 1131 9.58 7.73 38.91
N THR A 1132 9.37 6.46 38.56
CA THR A 1132 9.19 6.02 37.17
C THR A 1132 7.71 5.82 36.87
N GLU A 1133 7.26 6.39 35.76
CA GLU A 1133 5.94 6.14 35.15
C GLU A 1133 6.13 5.30 33.89
N ARG A 1134 5.25 4.31 33.69
CA ARG A 1134 5.24 3.47 32.50
C ARG A 1134 3.81 3.26 32.01
N LEU A 1135 3.60 3.29 30.71
CA LEU A 1135 2.35 2.90 30.06
C LEU A 1135 2.63 1.74 29.11
N VAL A 1136 2.06 0.58 29.42
CA VAL A 1136 2.10 -0.61 28.57
C VAL A 1136 0.82 -0.67 27.75
N LEU A 1137 0.96 -0.75 26.43
CA LEU A 1137 -0.12 -0.81 25.47
C LEU A 1137 -0.10 -2.18 24.78
N LEU A 1138 -1.17 -2.95 24.98
CA LEU A 1138 -1.32 -4.29 24.44
C LEU A 1138 -2.47 -4.30 23.42
N PHE A 1139 -2.16 -4.58 22.16
CA PHE A 1139 -3.11 -4.49 21.05
C PHE A 1139 -3.61 -5.87 20.64
N ASN A 1140 -4.89 -5.94 20.30
CA ASN A 1140 -5.47 -7.10 19.65
C ASN A 1140 -6.22 -6.65 18.39
N GLU A 1141 -5.73 -7.04 17.23
CA GLU A 1141 -6.33 -6.73 15.93
C GLU A 1141 -7.19 -7.91 15.41
N ASP A 1142 -7.28 -9.00 16.18
CA ASP A 1142 -8.04 -10.19 15.83
C ASP A 1142 -9.54 -10.05 16.20
N GLU A 1143 -10.36 -10.90 15.57
CA GLU A 1143 -11.81 -11.01 15.79
C GLU A 1143 -12.18 -11.70 17.12
N THR A 1144 -11.20 -12.30 17.79
CA THR A 1144 -11.39 -13.05 19.03
C THR A 1144 -10.58 -12.44 20.16
N GLU A 1145 -11.02 -12.68 21.38
CA GLU A 1145 -10.29 -12.32 22.58
C GLU A 1145 -8.91 -12.98 22.61
N ARG A 1146 -7.91 -12.26 23.14
CA ARG A 1146 -6.53 -12.75 23.26
C ARG A 1146 -6.11 -12.84 24.71
N PRO A 1147 -6.02 -14.03 25.31
CA PRO A 1147 -5.44 -14.20 26.63
C PRO A 1147 -3.93 -13.98 26.57
N VAL A 1148 -3.39 -13.20 27.52
CA VAL A 1148 -1.98 -12.88 27.60
C VAL A 1148 -1.48 -12.96 29.03
N THR A 1149 -0.29 -13.53 29.20
CA THR A 1149 0.51 -13.42 30.41
C THR A 1149 1.69 -12.50 30.13
N ILE A 1150 1.84 -11.45 30.93
CA ILE A 1150 2.94 -10.49 30.81
C ILE A 1150 3.79 -10.48 32.09
N GLU A 1151 5.07 -10.22 31.92
CA GLU A 1151 6.06 -10.02 32.97
C GLU A 1151 6.65 -8.61 32.79
N ASN A 1152 6.35 -7.71 33.72
CA ASN A 1152 6.90 -6.35 33.73
C ASN A 1152 8.30 -6.37 34.35
N LEU A 1153 9.30 -6.03 33.54
CA LEU A 1153 10.69 -6.09 33.94
C LEU A 1153 11.16 -4.76 34.54
N LYS A 1154 12.18 -4.84 35.39
CA LYS A 1154 12.86 -3.69 36.02
C LYS A 1154 11.88 -2.74 36.72
N LEU A 1155 10.93 -3.29 37.48
CA LEU A 1155 10.04 -2.48 38.30
C LEU A 1155 10.74 -2.09 39.61
N PRO A 1156 10.63 -0.84 40.05
CA PRO A 1156 11.13 -0.45 41.37
C PRO A 1156 10.25 -1.06 42.49
N PRO A 1157 10.77 -1.19 43.71
CA PRO A 1157 10.00 -1.70 44.85
C PRO A 1157 8.69 -0.91 45.09
N GLY A 1158 7.60 -1.61 45.39
CA GLY A 1158 6.31 -0.99 45.67
C GLY A 1158 5.60 -0.38 44.46
N CYS A 1159 6.05 -0.68 43.24
CA CYS A 1159 5.35 -0.30 42.01
C CYS A 1159 3.94 -0.89 41.97
N ARG A 1160 2.96 -0.11 41.50
CA ARG A 1160 1.56 -0.51 41.31
C ARG A 1160 1.15 -0.33 39.86
N ALA A 1161 0.15 -1.08 39.41
CA ALA A 1161 -0.46 -0.90 38.11
C ALA A 1161 -1.94 -0.55 38.19
N ILE A 1162 -2.44 0.20 37.20
CA ILE A 1162 -3.86 0.46 36.96
C ILE A 1162 -4.19 -0.01 35.55
N VAL A 1163 -5.17 -0.91 35.43
CA VAL A 1163 -5.76 -1.27 34.13
C VAL A 1163 -6.75 -0.18 33.75
N TRP A 1164 -6.44 0.59 32.71
CA TRP A 1164 -7.10 1.89 32.45
C TRP A 1164 -8.62 1.81 32.28
N LYS A 1165 -9.14 0.77 31.62
CA LYS A 1165 -10.56 0.64 31.29
C LYS A 1165 -11.41 0.19 32.48
N SER A 1166 -10.94 -0.82 33.24
CA SER A 1166 -11.61 -1.31 34.45
C SER A 1166 -11.36 -0.46 35.68
N LYS A 1167 -10.31 0.38 35.66
CA LYS A 1167 -9.76 1.10 36.81
C LYS A 1167 -9.32 0.17 37.96
N GLU A 1168 -9.15 -1.11 37.66
CA GLU A 1168 -8.62 -2.10 38.58
C GLU A 1168 -7.16 -1.76 38.93
N THR A 1169 -6.82 -1.83 40.21
CA THR A 1169 -5.47 -1.58 40.72
C THR A 1169 -4.82 -2.88 41.13
N VAL A 1170 -3.63 -3.15 40.63
CA VAL A 1170 -2.83 -4.34 40.95
C VAL A 1170 -1.63 -3.91 41.81
N ALA A 1171 -1.56 -4.46 43.02
CA ALA A 1171 -0.58 -4.09 44.03
C ALA A 1171 0.85 -4.58 43.71
N ASP A 1172 0.97 -5.76 43.08
CA ASP A 1172 2.21 -6.32 42.58
C ASP A 1172 2.07 -6.63 41.08
N PRO A 1173 2.49 -5.71 40.20
CA PRO A 1173 2.30 -5.86 38.77
C PRO A 1173 3.47 -6.56 38.06
N VAL A 1174 4.38 -7.23 38.79
CA VAL A 1174 5.51 -7.94 38.19
C VAL A 1174 5.03 -8.97 37.17
N ARG A 1175 3.97 -9.72 37.48
CA ARG A 1175 3.32 -10.64 36.56
C ARG A 1175 1.83 -10.40 36.54
N MET A 1176 1.26 -10.30 35.35
CA MET A 1176 -0.18 -10.07 35.16
C MET A 1176 -0.74 -11.03 34.11
N GLU A 1177 -1.95 -11.51 34.35
CA GLU A 1177 -2.72 -12.33 33.41
C GLU A 1177 -4.00 -11.57 33.07
N MET A 1178 -4.29 -11.43 31.78
CA MET A 1178 -5.43 -10.65 31.32
C MET A 1178 -5.88 -11.08 29.92
N VAL A 1179 -7.05 -10.58 29.52
CA VAL A 1179 -7.61 -10.80 28.19
C VAL A 1179 -7.70 -9.47 27.46
N ILE A 1180 -7.13 -9.40 26.27
CA ILE A 1180 -7.27 -8.25 25.37
C ILE A 1180 -8.54 -8.48 24.53
N PRO A 1181 -9.54 -7.56 24.56
CA PRO A 1181 -10.77 -7.73 23.80
C PRO A 1181 -10.51 -7.77 22.28
N PRO A 1182 -11.43 -8.33 21.47
CA PRO A 1182 -11.31 -8.33 20.02
C PRO A 1182 -11.24 -6.90 19.48
N LYS A 1183 -10.35 -6.64 18.51
CA LYS A 1183 -10.22 -5.35 17.82
C LYS A 1183 -10.14 -4.13 18.75
N ASP A 1184 -9.52 -4.30 19.91
CA ASP A 1184 -9.35 -3.28 20.94
C ASP A 1184 -7.90 -3.36 21.49
N LEU A 1185 -7.63 -2.58 22.52
CA LEU A 1185 -6.38 -2.62 23.27
C LEU A 1185 -6.65 -2.55 24.77
N VAL A 1186 -5.69 -3.07 25.53
CA VAL A 1186 -5.57 -2.87 26.98
C VAL A 1186 -4.40 -1.93 27.25
N ALA A 1187 -4.63 -0.93 28.09
CA ALA A 1187 -3.61 0.01 28.55
C ALA A 1187 -3.41 -0.17 30.05
N ILE A 1188 -2.15 -0.35 30.45
CA ILE A 1188 -1.74 -0.58 31.84
C ILE A 1188 -0.79 0.53 32.23
N TYR A 1189 -1.20 1.34 33.20
CA TYR A 1189 -0.37 2.40 33.74
C TYR A 1189 0.33 1.92 35.01
N LEU A 1190 1.66 1.94 35.01
CA LEU A 1190 2.48 1.56 36.14
C LEU A 1190 3.17 2.80 36.73
N TYR A 1191 3.25 2.84 38.05
CA TYR A 1191 3.89 3.92 38.79
C TYR A 1191 4.58 3.37 40.04
N GLY A 1192 5.81 3.77 40.29
CA GLY A 1192 6.62 3.29 41.43
C GLY A 1192 7.41 4.40 42.11
N GLN A 1193 7.77 4.17 43.37
CA GLN A 1193 8.74 5.01 44.10
C GLN A 1193 10.13 4.51 43.74
N GLU A 1194 11.06 5.40 43.38
CA GLU A 1194 12.48 5.05 43.44
C GLU A 1194 12.95 4.91 44.88
#